data_AF-A0A3E1D934-F1
#
_entry.id   AF-A0A3E1D934-F1
#
_cell.length_a   1.000
_cell.length_b   1.000
_cell.length_c   1.000
_cell.angle_alpha   90.00
_cell.angle_beta   90.00
_cell.angle_gamma   90.00
#
_symmetry.space_group_name_H-M   'P 1'
#
loop_
_entity.id
_entity.type
_entity.pdbx_description
1 polymer ?
#
loop_
_entity_poly.entity_id
_entity_poly.type
_entity_poly.pdbx_seq_one_letter_code
_entity_poly.pdbx_strand_id
1 'polypeptide(L)'
;MKTEQAITITLCCVDCINHDLAIEALKKSKESGVFDRVLFLTDRDFILPGIETIEIASIRSRQDYSKFVLHELHYYIDSDFVLLVQWDGYIINSNAWTSEFLNFDYIGAVWGHHKDEFRVGNGGFSLRSRKLLLATREIPFDEALAEDELIGRKYRPLLEKQYQVRFAPESAAEKFSFETTYPACQPFGFHGLFNMWMTLAPNEVEKFIHSLPPNVTNSIQFFRLGINYRDLRQFRFAETIFKRILDNNPENSEARSQLVAITSLPASKSSISRNETCSCGSGERYKNCCGKIAVTSIPRGATREEDIQWMLAVALKHHQLGHIVHASTIYGLILYEQPQNAVALQYSGVIAYQSGTHEKALKLIEQAIQIQPSIPDFHNNLGLVYQAIGDHQRAIECYRQAIALNANYVEAYNNLGLVLEATGLPAEAVTYYERAIALRPDFAQAHWNCALSLLVMGDFSRGWNEYEWRLKAPELAGEGKRFTSPLWNGEDLHGKTILVHAEQGFGDAIQFIRYVPLLVSLGGRILFECKPALKRLFKEVKGVHEIILRSEPLPQHDFHCPLLSLPSRFGKTGRETPAVVPYLFPDEGLVNDWWKRIPDTGAALKVGLMWAGSPGNKNDLNRSVSLSQLDLLGTVENAVFVNLQKGSGEAQAKQPLANLQFIGLTEDIGDFASTAALIANLDLVICVDTSVAHLAGAIGKPAWVLLPFAADWRWLLEREDSPWYPSLRLFRQRKIGDWEEVVARVRDALCTMVA
;
A
#
# COMPACT_ATOMS: atom_id res chain seq x y z
N MET A 1 5.94 9.05 -2.62
CA MET A 1 5.46 7.77 -3.20
C MET A 1 4.21 8.06 -4.01
N LYS A 2 4.30 8.00 -5.34
CA LYS A 2 3.10 7.94 -6.20
C LYS A 2 2.33 6.70 -5.77
N THR A 3 1.03 6.82 -5.48
CA THR A 3 0.14 5.67 -5.47
C THR A 3 0.31 4.98 -6.82
N GLU A 4 1.01 3.84 -6.84
CA GLU A 4 1.01 2.97 -8.00
C GLU A 4 -0.45 2.72 -8.34
N GLN A 5 -0.86 3.08 -9.56
CA GLN A 5 -2.12 2.61 -10.11
C GLN A 5 -2.17 1.10 -9.86
N ALA A 6 -3.25 0.63 -9.26
CA ALA A 6 -3.45 -0.80 -9.05
C ALA A 6 -3.41 -1.46 -10.43
N ILE A 7 -2.34 -2.20 -10.70
CA ILE A 7 -2.14 -2.93 -11.94
C ILE A 7 -3.22 -3.99 -12.02
N THR A 8 -4.08 -3.91 -13.02
CA THR A 8 -5.13 -4.89 -13.26
C THR A 8 -4.59 -6.10 -14.02
N ILE A 9 -4.96 -7.30 -13.61
CA ILE A 9 -4.43 -8.55 -14.18
C ILE A 9 -5.55 -9.54 -14.52
N THR A 10 -5.61 -9.95 -15.78
CA THR A 10 -6.48 -11.05 -16.23
C THR A 10 -5.75 -12.38 -16.16
N LEU A 11 -6.30 -13.36 -15.45
CA LEU A 11 -5.91 -14.76 -15.61
C LEU A 11 -6.62 -15.35 -16.82
N CYS A 12 -5.88 -15.87 -17.80
CA CYS A 12 -6.46 -16.38 -19.03
C CYS A 12 -5.99 -17.80 -19.32
N CYS A 13 -6.94 -18.73 -19.51
CA CYS A 13 -6.68 -20.06 -20.07
C CYS A 13 -7.16 -20.08 -21.53
N VAL A 14 -6.35 -20.61 -22.43
CA VAL A 14 -6.67 -20.72 -23.86
C VAL A 14 -6.58 -22.19 -24.26
N ASP A 15 -7.72 -22.78 -24.63
CA ASP A 15 -7.97 -24.11 -25.17
C ASP A 15 -7.09 -25.27 -24.62
N CYS A 16 -7.72 -26.30 -24.04
CA CYS A 16 -7.00 -27.39 -23.37
C CYS A 16 -7.69 -28.73 -23.55
N ILE A 17 -6.95 -29.85 -23.53
CA ILE A 17 -7.60 -31.17 -23.67
C ILE A 17 -8.40 -31.56 -22.43
N ASN A 18 -7.91 -31.20 -21.23
CA ASN A 18 -8.60 -31.50 -19.99
C ASN A 18 -9.31 -30.27 -19.43
N HIS A 19 -10.48 -29.99 -20.00
CA HIS A 19 -11.34 -28.86 -19.64
C HIS A 19 -11.72 -28.90 -18.16
N ASP A 20 -12.00 -30.08 -17.58
CA ASP A 20 -12.42 -30.20 -16.18
C ASP A 20 -11.35 -29.69 -15.21
N LEU A 21 -10.09 -30.06 -15.44
CA LEU A 21 -8.96 -29.61 -14.62
C LEU A 21 -8.66 -28.12 -14.80
N ALA A 22 -8.74 -27.61 -16.03
CA ALA A 22 -8.56 -26.19 -16.31
C ALA A 22 -9.64 -25.35 -15.61
N ILE A 23 -10.89 -25.81 -15.67
CA ILE A 23 -12.02 -25.18 -15.00
C ILE A 23 -11.83 -25.19 -13.47
N GLU A 24 -11.38 -26.31 -12.89
CA GLU A 24 -11.11 -26.39 -11.44
C GLU A 24 -10.00 -25.42 -11.01
N ALA A 25 -8.91 -25.33 -11.78
CA ALA A 25 -7.83 -24.38 -11.49
C ALA A 25 -8.26 -22.92 -11.62
N LEU A 26 -9.05 -22.58 -12.64
CA LEU A 26 -9.58 -21.22 -12.81
C LEU A 26 -10.52 -20.85 -11.65
N LYS A 27 -11.36 -21.79 -11.19
CA LYS A 27 -12.23 -21.56 -10.02
C LYS A 27 -11.43 -21.27 -8.75
N LYS A 28 -10.42 -22.08 -8.45
CA LYS A 28 -9.58 -21.88 -7.26
C LYS A 28 -8.68 -20.64 -7.35
N SER A 29 -8.16 -20.35 -8.54
CA SER A 29 -7.37 -19.12 -8.76
C SER A 29 -8.23 -17.87 -8.58
N LYS A 30 -9.50 -17.91 -8.97
CA LYS A 30 -10.46 -16.85 -8.68
C LYS A 30 -10.71 -16.67 -7.18
N GLU A 31 -10.88 -17.75 -6.43
CA GLU A 31 -11.10 -17.72 -4.98
C GLU A 31 -9.94 -17.05 -4.21
N SER A 32 -8.73 -17.04 -4.77
CA SER A 32 -7.57 -16.36 -4.18
C SER A 32 -7.69 -14.83 -4.15
N GLY A 33 -8.57 -14.23 -4.95
CA GLY A 33 -8.77 -12.78 -5.02
C GLY A 33 -7.61 -12.00 -5.66
N VAL A 34 -6.66 -12.68 -6.31
CA VAL A 34 -5.45 -12.08 -6.90
C VAL A 34 -5.70 -11.45 -8.28
N PHE A 35 -6.69 -11.95 -9.03
CA PHE A 35 -6.95 -11.55 -10.41
C PHE A 35 -8.24 -10.74 -10.51
N ASP A 36 -8.20 -9.64 -11.25
CA ASP A 36 -9.37 -8.78 -11.49
C ASP A 36 -10.37 -9.47 -12.43
N ARG A 37 -9.86 -10.30 -13.35
CA ARG A 37 -10.66 -11.04 -14.32
C ARG A 37 -10.10 -12.45 -14.52
N VAL A 38 -10.99 -13.42 -14.69
CA VAL A 38 -10.63 -14.82 -14.98
C VAL A 38 -11.37 -15.26 -16.24
N LEU A 39 -10.60 -15.59 -17.27
CA LEU A 39 -11.06 -15.80 -18.64
C LEU A 39 -10.70 -17.22 -19.12
N PHE A 40 -11.65 -17.89 -19.77
CA PHE A 40 -11.45 -19.17 -20.44
C PHE A 40 -11.84 -19.06 -21.93
N LEU A 41 -10.84 -19.06 -22.80
CA LEU A 41 -11.01 -19.06 -24.26
C LEU A 41 -10.98 -20.51 -24.76
N THR A 42 -12.06 -21.03 -25.34
CA THR A 42 -12.16 -22.44 -25.76
C THR A 42 -13.13 -22.61 -26.94
N ASP A 43 -13.03 -23.71 -27.68
CA ASP A 43 -13.93 -24.04 -28.79
C ASP A 43 -15.24 -24.72 -28.35
N ARG A 44 -15.53 -24.68 -27.03
CA ARG A 44 -16.71 -25.26 -26.41
C ARG A 44 -17.43 -24.24 -25.55
N ASP A 45 -18.75 -24.36 -25.49
CA ASP A 45 -19.57 -23.52 -24.63
C ASP A 45 -19.61 -24.10 -23.20
N PHE A 46 -19.15 -23.30 -22.22
CA PHE A 46 -19.23 -23.61 -20.79
C PHE A 46 -19.89 -22.46 -20.03
N ILE A 47 -20.88 -22.78 -19.21
CA ILE A 47 -21.49 -21.83 -18.26
C ILE A 47 -20.83 -22.01 -16.89
N LEU A 48 -19.91 -21.10 -16.54
CA LEU A 48 -19.11 -21.18 -15.32
C LEU A 48 -19.33 -19.92 -14.45
N PRO A 49 -19.82 -20.05 -13.20
CA PRO A 49 -20.08 -18.91 -12.33
C PRO A 49 -18.86 -17.99 -12.10
N GLY A 50 -18.88 -16.85 -12.79
CA GLY A 50 -17.87 -15.80 -12.77
C GLY A 50 -16.46 -16.25 -13.18
N ILE A 51 -16.36 -17.26 -14.03
CA ILE A 51 -15.27 -17.38 -15.01
C ILE A 51 -15.91 -17.00 -16.32
N GLU A 52 -15.34 -16.02 -17.01
CA GLU A 52 -15.86 -15.63 -18.30
C GLU A 52 -15.41 -16.65 -19.35
N THR A 53 -16.34 -17.31 -20.02
CA THR A 53 -16.03 -18.23 -21.11
C THR A 53 -16.31 -17.52 -22.44
N ILE A 54 -15.33 -17.49 -23.34
CA ILE A 54 -15.48 -16.93 -24.68
C ILE A 54 -15.17 -18.01 -25.71
N GLU A 55 -16.09 -18.23 -26.64
CA GLU A 55 -15.91 -19.17 -27.74
C GLU A 55 -14.89 -18.63 -28.75
N ILE A 56 -13.88 -19.44 -29.05
CA ILE A 56 -12.86 -19.15 -30.08
C ILE A 56 -12.77 -20.29 -31.10
N ALA A 57 -12.10 -20.05 -32.22
CA ALA A 57 -11.81 -21.11 -33.17
C ALA A 57 -10.91 -22.19 -32.54
N SER A 58 -11.20 -23.46 -32.83
CA SER A 58 -10.46 -24.63 -32.35
C SER A 58 -8.96 -24.52 -32.63
N ILE A 59 -8.14 -24.56 -31.58
CA ILE A 59 -6.69 -24.45 -31.69
C ILE A 59 -6.08 -25.84 -31.84
N ARG A 60 -5.76 -26.22 -33.08
CA ARG A 60 -5.39 -27.60 -33.42
C ARG A 60 -3.89 -27.88 -33.41
N SER A 61 -3.06 -26.84 -33.29
CA SER A 61 -1.61 -26.97 -33.28
C SER A 61 -0.95 -25.88 -32.44
N ARG A 62 0.31 -26.13 -32.08
CA ARG A 62 1.16 -25.11 -31.43
C ARG A 62 1.32 -23.85 -32.28
N GLN A 63 1.35 -24.02 -33.60
CA GLN A 63 1.47 -22.90 -34.53
C GLN A 63 0.21 -22.03 -34.51
N ASP A 64 -0.96 -22.65 -34.47
CA ASP A 64 -2.24 -21.95 -34.36
C ASP A 64 -2.36 -21.26 -33.00
N TYR A 65 -1.93 -21.92 -31.92
CA TYR A 65 -1.87 -21.32 -30.58
C TYR A 65 -0.97 -20.07 -30.55
N SER A 66 0.23 -20.18 -31.12
CA SER A 66 1.20 -19.07 -31.12
C SER A 66 0.70 -17.89 -31.97
N LYS A 67 0.03 -18.18 -33.10
CA LYS A 67 -0.62 -17.16 -33.92
C LYS A 67 -1.78 -16.49 -33.17
N PHE A 68 -2.63 -17.27 -32.52
CA PHE A 68 -3.73 -16.75 -31.71
C PHE A 68 -3.22 -15.80 -30.61
N VAL A 69 -2.21 -16.21 -29.85
CA VAL A 69 -1.61 -15.38 -28.79
C VAL A 69 -1.04 -14.06 -29.33
N LEU A 70 -0.38 -14.08 -30.50
CA LEU A 70 0.24 -12.89 -31.09
C LEU A 70 -0.75 -11.96 -31.79
N HIS A 71 -1.76 -12.51 -32.46
CA HIS A 71 -2.61 -11.75 -33.38
C HIS A 71 -4.04 -11.53 -32.88
N GLU A 72 -4.53 -12.35 -31.96
CA GLU A 72 -5.95 -12.39 -31.61
C GLU A 72 -6.21 -12.20 -30.11
N LEU A 73 -5.33 -12.69 -29.23
CA LEU A 73 -5.54 -12.65 -27.78
C LEU A 73 -5.82 -11.23 -27.25
N HIS A 74 -5.13 -10.21 -27.80
CA HIS A 74 -5.28 -8.83 -27.36
C HIS A 74 -6.71 -8.28 -27.54
N TYR A 75 -7.53 -8.84 -28.43
CA TYR A 75 -8.94 -8.45 -28.57
C TYR A 75 -9.79 -8.86 -27.37
N TYR A 76 -9.32 -9.82 -26.57
CA TYR A 76 -10.06 -10.39 -25.45
C TYR A 76 -9.58 -9.86 -24.09
N ILE A 77 -8.49 -9.07 -24.04
CA ILE A 77 -7.86 -8.58 -22.81
C ILE A 77 -8.04 -7.06 -22.70
N ASP A 78 -8.66 -6.64 -21.61
CA ASP A 78 -8.94 -5.24 -21.25
C ASP A 78 -8.19 -4.77 -19.98
N SER A 79 -7.43 -5.66 -19.35
CA SER A 79 -6.58 -5.38 -18.19
C SER A 79 -5.17 -4.92 -18.59
N ASP A 80 -4.43 -4.37 -17.62
CA ASP A 80 -3.06 -3.89 -17.83
C ASP A 80 -2.10 -5.02 -18.22
N PHE A 81 -2.31 -6.22 -17.67
CA PHE A 81 -1.55 -7.42 -18.02
C PHE A 81 -2.40 -8.69 -18.03
N VAL A 82 -2.00 -9.67 -18.83
CA VAL A 82 -2.58 -11.01 -18.82
C VAL A 82 -1.57 -12.03 -18.29
N LEU A 83 -2.00 -12.84 -17.32
CA LEU A 83 -1.31 -14.07 -16.95
C LEU A 83 -1.92 -15.22 -17.74
N LEU A 84 -1.21 -15.68 -18.77
CA LEU A 84 -1.62 -16.84 -19.55
C LEU A 84 -1.27 -18.12 -18.81
N VAL A 85 -2.27 -18.95 -18.58
CA VAL A 85 -2.12 -20.28 -18.01
C VAL A 85 -1.90 -21.27 -19.15
N GLN A 86 -0.67 -21.76 -19.26
CA GLN A 86 -0.37 -22.92 -20.09
C GLN A 86 -0.55 -24.19 -19.25
N TRP A 87 -1.53 -25.01 -19.61
CA TRP A 87 -1.56 -26.39 -19.13
C TRP A 87 -0.66 -27.22 -20.02
N ASP A 88 0.52 -27.61 -19.52
CA ASP A 88 1.49 -28.47 -20.23
C ASP A 88 1.02 -29.94 -20.35
N GLY A 89 -0.28 -30.13 -20.52
CA GLY A 89 -0.91 -31.34 -20.99
C GLY A 89 -1.74 -30.99 -22.21
N TYR A 90 -1.16 -31.24 -23.38
CA TYR A 90 -1.85 -31.50 -24.64
C TYR A 90 -2.36 -30.32 -25.49
N ILE A 91 -1.47 -29.42 -25.90
CA ILE A 91 -1.60 -28.97 -27.30
C ILE A 91 -0.72 -29.89 -28.14
N ILE A 92 -1.26 -30.34 -29.28
CA ILE A 92 -0.70 -31.19 -30.33
C ILE A 92 -1.25 -32.64 -30.34
N ASN A 93 -1.89 -32.96 -31.47
CA ASN A 93 -2.21 -34.29 -32.00
C ASN A 93 -1.18 -35.37 -31.60
N SER A 94 -1.64 -36.56 -31.20
CA SER A 94 -0.79 -37.70 -30.81
C SER A 94 0.25 -38.10 -31.87
N ASN A 95 0.02 -37.76 -33.15
CA ASN A 95 0.91 -38.07 -34.26
C ASN A 95 2.20 -37.24 -34.33
N ALA A 96 2.39 -36.23 -33.46
CA ALA A 96 3.61 -35.43 -33.41
C ALA A 96 4.69 -35.97 -32.46
N TRP A 97 4.46 -37.12 -31.82
CA TRP A 97 5.41 -37.76 -30.92
C TRP A 97 6.46 -38.54 -31.71
N THR A 98 7.41 -37.84 -32.32
CA THR A 98 8.67 -38.45 -32.78
C THR A 98 9.67 -38.50 -31.63
N SER A 99 10.62 -39.43 -31.68
CA SER A 99 11.74 -39.54 -30.73
C SER A 99 12.59 -38.27 -30.65
N GLU A 100 12.50 -37.41 -31.66
CA GLU A 100 13.13 -36.08 -31.72
C GLU A 100 12.56 -35.11 -30.68
N PHE A 101 11.28 -35.25 -30.31
CA PHE A 101 10.61 -34.42 -29.30
C PHE A 101 11.20 -34.60 -27.88
N LEU A 102 11.83 -35.77 -27.62
CA LEU A 102 12.44 -36.14 -26.33
C LEU A 102 13.86 -35.58 -26.13
N ASN A 103 14.46 -34.99 -27.18
CA ASN A 103 15.84 -34.50 -27.16
C ASN A 103 15.95 -32.99 -26.85
N PHE A 104 14.86 -32.32 -26.49
CA PHE A 104 14.87 -30.89 -26.19
C PHE A 104 14.71 -30.67 -24.68
N ASP A 105 15.69 -29.99 -24.07
CA ASP A 105 15.68 -29.60 -22.67
C ASP A 105 14.47 -28.74 -22.34
N TYR A 106 13.68 -29.17 -21.36
CA TYR A 106 12.63 -28.38 -20.72
C TYR A 106 12.76 -28.45 -19.19
N ILE A 107 14.00 -28.50 -18.73
CA ILE A 107 14.38 -28.31 -17.34
C ILE A 107 14.61 -26.81 -17.18
N GLY A 108 14.02 -26.17 -16.16
CA GLY A 108 14.38 -24.80 -15.82
C GLY A 108 15.90 -24.67 -15.78
N ALA A 109 16.50 -23.68 -16.42
CA ALA A 109 17.92 -23.44 -16.27
C ALA A 109 18.14 -22.53 -15.05
N VAL A 110 19.32 -22.62 -14.44
CA VAL A 110 19.85 -21.54 -13.59
C VAL A 110 20.24 -20.40 -14.53
N TRP A 111 19.65 -19.21 -14.37
CA TRP A 111 19.97 -18.06 -15.22
C TRP A 111 20.92 -17.10 -14.50
N GLY A 112 22.13 -16.94 -15.07
CA GLY A 112 23.17 -16.07 -14.55
C GLY A 112 22.92 -14.59 -14.84
N HIS A 113 23.25 -13.74 -13.87
CA HIS A 113 23.18 -12.28 -13.92
C HIS A 113 23.83 -11.65 -15.16
N HIS A 114 23.16 -10.67 -15.78
CA HIS A 114 23.82 -9.52 -16.39
C HIS A 114 23.50 -8.25 -15.58
N LYS A 115 24.53 -7.40 -15.40
CA LYS A 115 24.53 -6.22 -14.51
C LYS A 115 23.73 -5.00 -15.01
N ASP A 116 23.09 -5.10 -16.17
CA ASP A 116 22.43 -3.97 -16.82
C ASP A 116 20.91 -4.22 -16.89
N GLU A 117 20.25 -3.84 -15.80
CA GLU A 117 18.83 -3.45 -15.60
C GLU A 117 17.69 -4.08 -16.41
N PHE A 118 17.67 -5.39 -16.69
CA PHE A 118 16.43 -6.04 -17.12
C PHE A 118 16.25 -7.44 -16.52
N ARG A 119 15.26 -7.61 -15.64
CA ARG A 119 14.71 -8.90 -15.21
C ARG A 119 13.34 -9.11 -15.85
N VAL A 120 12.99 -10.35 -16.20
CA VAL A 120 11.60 -10.73 -16.47
C VAL A 120 11.35 -12.07 -15.78
N GLY A 121 10.27 -12.16 -15.00
CA GLY A 121 9.98 -13.25 -14.07
C GLY A 121 9.46 -14.55 -14.72
N ASN A 122 9.47 -15.62 -13.92
CA ASN A 122 9.02 -16.98 -14.28
C ASN A 122 7.50 -17.14 -14.06
N GLY A 123 6.68 -16.63 -14.98
CA GLY A 123 5.23 -16.86 -14.98
C GLY A 123 4.75 -17.45 -16.30
N GLY A 124 4.22 -18.67 -16.27
CA GLY A 124 3.14 -19.24 -17.13
C GLY A 124 3.31 -19.33 -18.66
N PHE A 125 3.86 -18.32 -19.30
CA PHE A 125 4.37 -18.32 -20.66
C PHE A 125 5.29 -17.11 -20.75
N SER A 126 6.55 -17.35 -21.05
CA SER A 126 7.36 -16.25 -21.53
C SER A 126 7.04 -16.08 -23.01
N LEU A 127 6.77 -14.85 -23.44
CA LEU A 127 6.95 -14.45 -24.85
C LEU A 127 8.40 -14.72 -25.35
N ARG A 128 9.26 -15.31 -24.51
CA ARG A 128 10.68 -15.65 -24.66
C ARG A 128 10.95 -17.07 -25.14
N SER A 129 9.95 -17.80 -25.65
CA SER A 129 10.25 -19.03 -26.38
C SER A 129 10.69 -18.69 -27.80
N ARG A 130 11.93 -19.00 -28.19
CA ARG A 130 12.44 -18.96 -29.59
C ARG A 130 11.42 -19.59 -30.55
N LYS A 131 10.66 -20.56 -30.07
CA LYS A 131 9.64 -21.30 -30.81
C LYS A 131 8.40 -20.49 -31.19
N LEU A 132 8.15 -19.34 -30.53
CA LEU A 132 7.09 -18.40 -30.91
C LEU A 132 7.47 -17.69 -32.23
N LEU A 133 8.74 -17.30 -32.38
CA LEU A 133 9.31 -16.74 -33.62
C LEU A 133 9.43 -17.80 -34.73
N LEU A 134 9.82 -19.04 -34.38
CA LEU A 134 9.86 -20.16 -35.33
C LEU A 134 8.47 -20.53 -35.89
N ALA A 135 7.41 -20.40 -35.07
CA ALA A 135 6.06 -20.77 -35.44
C ALA A 135 5.41 -19.78 -36.41
N THR A 136 5.72 -18.48 -36.31
CA THR A 136 5.20 -17.49 -37.27
C THR A 136 5.99 -17.50 -38.58
N ARG A 137 7.33 -17.69 -38.53
CA ARG A 137 8.26 -17.52 -39.67
C ARG A 137 8.16 -16.14 -40.37
N GLU A 138 7.46 -15.19 -39.77
CA GLU A 138 7.23 -13.85 -40.33
C GLU A 138 8.39 -12.89 -40.06
N ILE A 139 9.22 -13.20 -39.05
CA ILE A 139 10.35 -12.39 -38.64
C ILE A 139 11.63 -13.22 -38.79
N PRO A 140 12.58 -12.81 -39.65
CA PRO A 140 13.89 -13.43 -39.71
C PRO A 140 14.65 -13.21 -38.39
N PHE A 141 15.20 -14.27 -37.82
CA PHE A 141 16.01 -14.14 -36.60
C PHE A 141 17.25 -15.02 -36.59
N ASP A 142 18.19 -14.61 -35.75
CA ASP A 142 19.48 -15.28 -35.61
C ASP A 142 19.37 -16.48 -34.67
N GLU A 143 19.34 -17.67 -35.24
CA GLU A 143 19.21 -18.94 -34.50
C GLU A 143 20.43 -19.28 -33.62
N ALA A 144 21.55 -18.56 -33.78
CA ALA A 144 22.76 -18.79 -33.00
C ALA A 144 22.74 -18.11 -31.61
N LEU A 145 21.83 -17.14 -31.38
CA LEU A 145 21.76 -16.39 -30.11
C LEU A 145 21.09 -17.17 -28.99
N ALA A 146 21.64 -17.11 -27.77
CA ALA A 146 20.97 -17.65 -26.59
C ALA A 146 19.56 -17.05 -26.42
N GLU A 147 18.62 -17.85 -25.92
CA GLU A 147 17.18 -17.52 -25.90
C GLU A 147 16.86 -16.19 -25.17
N ASP A 148 17.60 -15.91 -24.09
CA ASP A 148 17.54 -14.65 -23.33
C ASP A 148 17.97 -13.43 -24.13
N GLU A 149 19.06 -13.55 -24.89
CA GLU A 149 19.59 -12.45 -25.71
C GLU A 149 18.69 -12.20 -26.92
N LEU A 150 18.18 -13.28 -27.51
CA LEU A 150 17.26 -13.23 -28.62
C LEU A 150 15.99 -12.46 -28.22
N ILE A 151 15.28 -12.89 -27.19
CA ILE A 151 13.96 -12.31 -26.92
C ILE A 151 14.02 -11.16 -25.91
N GLY A 152 14.83 -11.26 -24.86
CA GLY A 152 14.91 -10.22 -23.82
C GLY A 152 15.54 -8.92 -24.30
N ARG A 153 16.42 -8.96 -25.32
CA ARG A 153 17.17 -7.79 -25.81
C ARG A 153 16.93 -7.47 -27.28
N LYS A 154 17.12 -8.44 -28.18
CA LYS A 154 17.14 -8.17 -29.63
C LYS A 154 15.74 -8.02 -30.24
N TYR A 155 14.79 -8.87 -29.83
CA TYR A 155 13.45 -8.93 -30.43
C TYR A 155 12.33 -8.32 -29.57
N ARG A 156 12.55 -8.02 -28.29
CA ARG A 156 11.56 -7.34 -27.43
C ARG A 156 11.04 -6.01 -28.00
N PRO A 157 11.89 -5.05 -28.44
CA PRO A 157 11.41 -3.81 -29.04
C PRO A 157 10.58 -4.04 -30.32
N LEU A 158 10.86 -5.11 -31.06
CA LEU A 158 10.11 -5.48 -32.25
C LEU A 158 8.73 -6.03 -31.88
N LEU A 159 8.64 -6.93 -30.89
CA LEU A 159 7.38 -7.47 -30.40
C LEU A 159 6.47 -6.36 -29.83
N GLU A 160 7.05 -5.44 -29.04
CA GLU A 160 6.37 -4.26 -28.49
C GLU A 160 5.85 -3.33 -29.59
N LYS A 161 6.61 -3.14 -30.67
CA LYS A 161 6.24 -2.25 -31.78
C LYS A 161 5.26 -2.88 -32.76
N GLN A 162 5.45 -4.13 -33.14
CA GLN A 162 4.73 -4.78 -34.24
C GLN A 162 3.44 -5.46 -33.78
N TYR A 163 3.44 -6.07 -32.59
CA TYR A 163 2.31 -6.84 -32.06
C TYR A 163 1.70 -6.20 -30.81
N GLN A 164 2.14 -4.99 -30.44
CA GLN A 164 1.68 -4.23 -29.26
C GLN A 164 1.80 -4.97 -27.92
N VAL A 165 2.65 -5.99 -27.87
CA VAL A 165 2.89 -6.80 -26.68
C VAL A 165 3.71 -6.00 -25.68
N ARG A 166 3.19 -5.77 -24.47
CA ARG A 166 3.93 -5.08 -23.39
C ARG A 166 4.37 -6.07 -22.32
N PHE A 167 5.63 -6.03 -21.93
CA PHE A 167 6.16 -6.86 -20.84
C PHE A 167 5.98 -6.18 -19.48
N ALA A 168 5.56 -6.95 -18.48
CA ALA A 168 5.33 -6.45 -17.14
C ALA A 168 6.60 -5.89 -16.48
N PRO A 169 6.49 -4.82 -15.65
CA PRO A 169 7.60 -4.32 -14.84
C PRO A 169 8.01 -5.36 -13.78
N GLU A 170 9.24 -5.25 -13.26
CA GLU A 170 9.85 -6.21 -12.32
C GLU A 170 8.96 -6.48 -11.10
N SER A 171 8.41 -5.43 -10.49
CA SER A 171 7.54 -5.52 -9.31
C SER A 171 6.23 -6.29 -9.55
N ALA A 172 5.73 -6.32 -10.80
CA ALA A 172 4.56 -7.11 -11.17
C ALA A 172 4.95 -8.56 -11.50
N ALA A 173 6.08 -8.78 -12.17
CA ALA A 173 6.56 -10.09 -12.53
C ALA A 173 7.06 -10.91 -11.32
N GLU A 174 7.66 -10.27 -10.32
CA GLU A 174 8.15 -10.93 -9.09
C GLU A 174 7.02 -11.55 -8.26
N LYS A 175 5.81 -10.97 -8.28
CA LYS A 175 4.62 -11.50 -7.57
C LYS A 175 4.23 -12.90 -8.04
N PHE A 176 4.63 -13.28 -9.25
CA PHE A 176 4.32 -14.56 -9.89
C PHE A 176 5.58 -15.39 -10.16
N SER A 177 6.75 -14.93 -9.70
CA SER A 177 8.04 -15.56 -9.96
C SER A 177 8.32 -16.72 -8.99
N PHE A 178 8.57 -17.89 -9.55
CA PHE A 178 8.85 -19.12 -8.81
C PHE A 178 10.13 -19.03 -7.94
N GLU A 179 11.22 -18.46 -8.45
CA GLU A 179 12.53 -18.41 -7.79
C GLU A 179 12.54 -17.54 -6.53
N THR A 180 11.72 -16.49 -6.52
CA THR A 180 11.50 -15.60 -5.37
C THR A 180 10.56 -16.22 -4.33
N THR A 181 9.76 -17.21 -4.76
CA THR A 181 8.77 -17.92 -3.93
C THR A 181 9.37 -19.17 -3.24
N TYR A 182 10.38 -19.80 -3.85
CA TYR A 182 11.11 -20.96 -3.29
C TYR A 182 12.57 -21.01 -3.78
N PRO A 183 13.58 -20.70 -2.93
CA PRO A 183 14.99 -20.82 -3.32
C PRO A 183 15.46 -22.28 -3.18
N ALA A 184 15.34 -23.08 -4.24
CA ALA A 184 15.92 -24.42 -4.32
C ALA A 184 17.28 -24.40 -5.06
N CYS A 185 18.25 -25.21 -4.60
CA CYS A 185 19.57 -25.33 -5.24
C CYS A 185 19.59 -26.12 -6.56
N GLN A 186 18.43 -26.52 -7.10
CA GLN A 186 18.30 -27.08 -8.44
C GLN A 186 16.96 -26.67 -9.06
N PRO A 187 16.90 -26.49 -10.40
CA PRO A 187 15.76 -25.86 -11.05
C PRO A 187 14.60 -26.85 -11.26
N PHE A 188 13.38 -26.33 -11.14
CA PHE A 188 12.17 -27.10 -11.41
C PHE A 188 11.22 -26.36 -12.35
N GLY A 189 10.63 -27.09 -13.30
CA GLY A 189 9.63 -26.60 -14.25
C GLY A 189 8.38 -27.46 -14.24
N PHE A 190 7.24 -26.85 -13.91
CA PHE A 190 5.89 -27.24 -14.33
C PHE A 190 4.90 -26.13 -13.90
N HIS A 191 4.61 -25.16 -14.77
CA HIS A 191 3.91 -23.92 -14.35
C HIS A 191 2.38 -24.02 -14.28
N GLY A 192 1.73 -24.90 -15.06
CA GLY A 192 0.27 -25.00 -15.12
C GLY A 192 -0.40 -25.60 -13.87
N LEU A 193 0.06 -26.78 -13.41
CA LEU A 193 -0.46 -27.42 -12.19
C LEU A 193 -0.03 -26.70 -10.90
N PHE A 194 1.11 -26.00 -10.94
CA PHE A 194 1.70 -25.36 -9.77
C PHE A 194 0.89 -24.15 -9.26
N ASN A 195 0.33 -23.34 -10.16
CA ASN A 195 -0.55 -22.23 -9.77
C ASN A 195 -1.84 -22.73 -9.08
N MET A 196 -2.32 -23.91 -9.44
CA MET A 196 -3.43 -24.55 -8.74
C MET A 196 -3.02 -25.06 -7.35
N TRP A 197 -1.82 -25.64 -7.18
CA TRP A 197 -1.33 -26.11 -5.87
C TRP A 197 -1.11 -24.99 -4.85
N MET A 198 -0.77 -23.77 -5.29
CA MET A 198 -0.65 -22.59 -4.42
C MET A 198 -1.99 -22.17 -3.77
N THR A 199 -3.11 -22.70 -4.26
CA THR A 199 -4.46 -22.41 -3.73
C THR A 199 -5.10 -23.62 -3.04
N LEU A 200 -4.46 -24.79 -3.05
CA LEU A 200 -4.95 -25.96 -2.33
C LEU A 200 -4.52 -25.88 -0.86
N ALA A 201 -5.48 -25.96 0.05
CA ALA A 201 -5.15 -26.17 1.45
C ALA A 201 -4.44 -27.53 1.61
N PRO A 202 -3.53 -27.73 2.60
CA PRO A 202 -2.78 -28.97 2.78
C PRO A 202 -3.64 -30.26 2.79
N ASN A 203 -4.88 -30.18 3.25
CA ASN A 203 -5.86 -31.28 3.24
C ASN A 203 -6.48 -31.58 1.85
N GLU A 204 -6.39 -30.66 0.89
CA GLU A 204 -6.92 -30.83 -0.46
C GLU A 204 -5.88 -31.42 -1.42
N VAL A 205 -4.58 -31.25 -1.13
CA VAL A 205 -3.46 -31.70 -1.97
C VAL A 205 -3.50 -33.21 -2.20
N GLU A 206 -3.73 -34.02 -1.16
CA GLU A 206 -3.80 -35.49 -1.30
C GLU A 206 -5.02 -35.91 -2.11
N LYS A 207 -6.19 -35.34 -1.82
CA LYS A 207 -7.44 -35.62 -2.55
C LYS A 207 -7.28 -35.32 -4.05
N PHE A 208 -6.60 -34.21 -4.36
CA PHE A 208 -6.28 -33.81 -5.72
C PHE A 208 -5.28 -34.77 -6.40
N ILE A 209 -4.19 -35.15 -5.73
CA ILE A 209 -3.24 -36.16 -6.25
C ILE A 209 -3.98 -37.45 -6.64
N HIS A 210 -4.96 -37.86 -5.85
CA HIS A 210 -5.79 -39.02 -6.13
C HIS A 210 -6.82 -38.82 -7.25
N SER A 211 -7.23 -37.59 -7.58
CA SER A 211 -8.15 -37.32 -8.69
C SER A 211 -7.45 -37.28 -10.06
N LEU A 212 -6.12 -37.20 -10.09
CA LEU A 212 -5.36 -37.13 -11.33
C LEU A 212 -5.47 -38.42 -12.16
N PRO A 213 -5.64 -38.30 -13.49
CA PRO A 213 -5.81 -39.44 -14.37
C PRO A 213 -4.47 -40.15 -14.68
N PRO A 214 -4.49 -41.45 -15.06
CA PRO A 214 -3.27 -42.28 -15.18
C PRO A 214 -2.20 -41.74 -16.15
N ASN A 215 -2.62 -41.10 -17.23
CA ASN A 215 -1.75 -40.43 -18.20
C ASN A 215 -0.96 -39.26 -17.59
N VAL A 216 -1.50 -38.57 -16.59
CA VAL A 216 -0.81 -37.51 -15.85
C VAL A 216 0.07 -38.11 -14.76
N THR A 217 -0.42 -39.09 -14.02
CA THR A 217 0.35 -39.70 -12.92
C THR A 217 1.52 -40.55 -13.39
N ASN A 218 1.48 -41.08 -14.63
CA ASN A 218 2.60 -41.80 -15.23
C ASN A 218 3.60 -40.89 -15.96
N SER A 219 3.40 -39.57 -15.89
CA SER A 219 4.30 -38.61 -16.52
C SER A 219 5.59 -38.42 -15.73
N ILE A 220 6.68 -38.12 -16.44
CA ILE A 220 7.97 -37.78 -15.83
C ILE A 220 7.82 -36.56 -14.91
N GLN A 221 6.91 -35.65 -15.23
CA GLN A 221 6.69 -34.40 -14.52
C GLN A 221 5.96 -34.60 -13.19
N PHE A 222 5.01 -35.53 -13.13
CA PHE A 222 4.38 -35.93 -11.88
C PHE A 222 5.36 -36.69 -10.96
N PHE A 223 6.26 -37.50 -11.54
CA PHE A 223 7.39 -38.09 -10.77
C PHE A 223 8.34 -37.03 -10.21
N ARG A 224 8.68 -36.03 -11.04
CA ARG A 224 9.54 -34.90 -10.65
C ARG A 224 8.92 -34.09 -9.51
N LEU A 225 7.60 -33.94 -9.51
CA LEU A 225 6.88 -33.28 -8.42
C LEU A 225 7.10 -33.97 -7.07
N GLY A 226 7.07 -35.31 -7.04
CA GLY A 226 7.34 -36.06 -5.83
C GLY A 226 8.76 -35.80 -5.28
N ILE A 227 9.75 -35.67 -6.18
CA ILE A 227 11.13 -35.35 -5.81
C ILE A 227 11.21 -33.98 -5.14
N ASN A 228 10.46 -32.99 -5.65
CA ASN A 228 10.48 -31.66 -5.06
C ASN A 228 9.88 -31.59 -3.68
N TYR A 229 8.71 -32.20 -3.48
CA TYR A 229 8.09 -32.19 -2.15
C TYR A 229 9.04 -32.87 -1.15
N ARG A 230 9.78 -33.89 -1.57
CA ARG A 230 10.84 -34.49 -0.75
C ARG A 230 11.98 -33.51 -0.46
N ASP A 231 12.47 -32.80 -1.47
CA ASP A 231 13.59 -31.85 -1.33
C ASP A 231 13.21 -30.61 -0.48
N LEU A 232 11.94 -30.20 -0.53
CA LEU A 232 11.30 -29.22 0.34
C LEU A 232 10.96 -29.76 1.74
N ARG A 233 11.29 -31.03 2.02
CA ARG A 233 11.01 -31.76 3.28
C ARG A 233 9.52 -31.91 3.61
N GLN A 234 8.67 -31.77 2.61
CA GLN A 234 7.24 -32.07 2.67
C GLN A 234 7.01 -33.56 2.38
N PHE A 235 7.58 -34.41 3.24
CA PHE A 235 7.69 -35.84 3.00
C PHE A 235 6.35 -36.54 2.80
N ARG A 236 5.30 -36.09 3.48
CA ARG A 236 3.93 -36.62 3.35
C ARG A 236 3.41 -36.51 1.91
N PHE A 237 3.50 -35.34 1.29
CA PHE A 237 3.02 -35.14 -0.09
C PHE A 237 3.89 -35.87 -1.11
N ALA A 238 5.21 -35.88 -0.89
CA ALA A 238 6.13 -36.66 -1.70
C ALA A 238 5.79 -38.16 -1.67
N GLU A 239 5.52 -38.70 -0.48
CA GLU A 239 5.10 -40.08 -0.28
C GLU A 239 3.80 -40.39 -1.02
N THR A 240 2.78 -39.53 -0.89
CA THR A 240 1.48 -39.66 -1.57
C THR A 240 1.64 -39.67 -3.10
N ILE A 241 2.52 -38.83 -3.65
CA ILE A 241 2.81 -38.79 -5.08
C ILE A 241 3.48 -40.08 -5.55
N PHE A 242 4.54 -40.53 -4.89
CA PHE A 242 5.25 -41.74 -5.32
C PHE A 242 4.41 -43.01 -5.18
N LYS A 243 3.55 -43.09 -4.15
CA LYS A 243 2.52 -44.14 -4.06
C LYS A 243 1.55 -44.08 -5.23
N ARG A 244 1.04 -42.90 -5.55
CA ARG A 244 0.10 -42.71 -6.68
C ARG A 244 0.71 -43.09 -8.04
N ILE A 245 2.02 -42.88 -8.22
CA ILE A 245 2.75 -43.34 -9.42
C ILE A 245 2.80 -44.87 -9.47
N LEU A 246 3.14 -45.51 -8.34
CA LEU A 246 3.24 -46.97 -8.24
C LEU A 246 1.88 -47.67 -8.37
N ASP A 247 0.79 -47.05 -7.91
CA ASP A 247 -0.58 -47.56 -8.11
C ASP A 247 -0.93 -47.69 -9.60
N ASN A 248 -0.43 -46.78 -10.44
CA ASN A 248 -0.70 -46.73 -11.88
C ASN A 248 0.39 -47.40 -12.74
N ASN A 249 1.61 -47.50 -12.22
CA ASN A 249 2.75 -48.16 -12.85
C ASN A 249 3.61 -48.89 -11.80
N PRO A 250 3.21 -50.13 -11.41
CA PRO A 250 3.88 -50.89 -10.35
C PRO A 250 5.35 -51.21 -10.64
N GLU A 251 5.78 -51.19 -11.91
CA GLU A 251 7.15 -51.50 -12.32
C GLU A 251 8.08 -50.27 -12.28
N ASN A 252 7.59 -49.09 -11.87
CA ASN A 252 8.40 -47.88 -11.78
C ASN A 252 9.42 -47.97 -10.63
N SER A 253 10.61 -48.48 -10.94
CA SER A 253 11.71 -48.71 -10.01
C SER A 253 12.25 -47.43 -9.37
N GLU A 254 12.19 -46.30 -10.09
CA GLU A 254 12.59 -44.99 -9.59
C GLU A 254 11.64 -44.50 -8.50
N ALA A 255 10.32 -44.57 -8.70
CA ALA A 255 9.32 -44.19 -7.70
C ALA A 255 9.41 -45.04 -6.43
N ARG A 256 9.67 -46.34 -6.59
CA ARG A 256 9.93 -47.25 -5.48
C ARG A 256 11.19 -46.85 -4.70
N SER A 257 12.27 -46.49 -5.40
CA SER A 257 13.52 -46.01 -4.78
C SER A 257 13.32 -44.71 -3.99
N GLN A 258 12.55 -43.77 -4.54
CA GLN A 258 12.23 -42.51 -3.86
C GLN A 258 11.38 -42.70 -2.61
N LEU A 259 10.39 -43.60 -2.68
CA LEU A 259 9.54 -43.95 -1.54
C LEU A 259 10.34 -44.61 -0.41
N VAL A 260 11.31 -45.47 -0.76
CA VAL A 260 12.25 -46.07 0.20
C VAL A 260 13.19 -45.00 0.76
N ALA A 261 13.69 -44.06 -0.05
CA ALA A 261 14.54 -42.97 0.42
C ALA A 261 13.80 -42.08 1.43
N ILE A 262 12.54 -41.71 1.17
CA ILE A 262 11.71 -40.93 2.11
C ILE A 262 11.57 -41.63 3.47
N THR A 263 11.50 -42.97 3.46
CA THR A 263 11.29 -43.79 4.66
C THR A 263 12.57 -44.23 5.38
N SER A 264 13.76 -44.00 4.82
CA SER A 264 15.03 -44.54 5.35
C SER A 264 16.21 -43.56 5.50
N LEU A 265 16.02 -42.25 5.32
CA LEU A 265 17.16 -41.32 5.21
C LEU A 265 18.00 -41.12 6.50
N PRO A 266 19.33 -41.35 6.44
CA PRO A 266 20.33 -40.72 7.30
C PRO A 266 20.71 -39.30 6.79
N ALA A 267 21.22 -38.47 7.70
CA ALA A 267 21.54 -37.06 7.48
C ALA A 267 22.61 -36.81 6.38
N SER A 268 22.32 -35.88 5.44
CA SER A 268 23.30 -35.36 4.47
C SER A 268 23.68 -33.91 4.77
N LYS A 269 24.98 -33.60 4.59
CA LYS A 269 25.63 -32.29 4.78
C LYS A 269 25.24 -31.32 3.64
N SER A 270 24.98 -30.05 3.97
CA SER A 270 24.88 -29.01 2.94
C SER A 270 26.26 -28.68 2.35
N SER A 271 26.31 -28.44 1.05
CA SER A 271 27.51 -28.28 0.23
C SER A 271 27.99 -26.82 0.05
N ILE A 272 27.45 -25.85 0.78
CA ILE A 272 27.76 -24.42 0.58
C ILE A 272 29.00 -24.01 1.40
N SER A 273 29.99 -23.40 0.74
CA SER A 273 31.21 -22.92 1.38
C SER A 273 30.94 -21.71 2.28
N ARG A 274 31.57 -21.66 3.46
CA ARG A 274 31.41 -20.57 4.46
C ARG A 274 31.62 -19.16 3.89
N ASN A 275 32.40 -19.02 2.83
CA ASN A 275 32.76 -17.74 2.23
C ASN A 275 31.97 -17.39 0.96
N GLU A 276 31.09 -18.27 0.47
CA GLU A 276 30.21 -18.00 -0.68
C GLU A 276 29.04 -17.10 -0.29
N THR A 277 28.47 -16.40 -1.27
CA THR A 277 27.27 -15.58 -1.09
C THR A 277 26.10 -16.47 -0.66
N CYS A 278 25.35 -16.04 0.34
CA CYS A 278 24.31 -16.85 0.94
C CYS A 278 23.12 -17.00 -0.02
N SER A 279 22.65 -18.23 -0.20
CA SER A 279 21.50 -18.57 -1.06
C SER A 279 20.16 -17.95 -0.60
N CYS A 280 20.15 -17.28 0.55
CA CYS A 280 19.02 -16.50 1.08
C CYS A 280 18.72 -15.19 0.31
N GLY A 281 19.53 -14.85 -0.71
CA GLY A 281 19.37 -13.63 -1.49
C GLY A 281 19.84 -12.35 -0.80
N SER A 282 20.35 -12.44 0.44
CA SER A 282 20.79 -11.27 1.23
C SER A 282 21.98 -10.48 0.66
N GLY A 283 22.71 -11.00 -0.33
CA GLY A 283 23.98 -10.44 -0.79
C GLY A 283 25.16 -10.64 0.17
N GLU A 284 24.92 -11.08 1.40
CA GLU A 284 25.94 -11.38 2.41
C GLU A 284 26.57 -12.76 2.21
N ARG A 285 27.77 -12.98 2.76
CA ARG A 285 28.40 -14.32 2.77
C ARG A 285 27.60 -15.28 3.65
N TYR A 286 27.56 -16.56 3.30
CA TYR A 286 26.85 -17.63 4.00
C TYR A 286 27.11 -17.60 5.50
N LYS A 287 28.38 -17.50 5.94
CA LYS A 287 28.75 -17.38 7.37
C LYS A 287 28.16 -16.17 8.12
N ASN A 288 27.72 -15.14 7.39
CA ASN A 288 27.13 -13.92 7.93
C ASN A 288 25.59 -13.85 7.77
N CYS A 289 24.97 -14.70 6.92
CA CYS A 289 23.50 -14.91 6.79
C CYS A 289 23.09 -16.29 7.36
N CYS A 290 22.61 -17.23 6.55
CA CYS A 290 22.07 -18.52 7.01
C CYS A 290 23.11 -19.46 7.63
N GLY A 291 24.39 -19.31 7.29
CA GLY A 291 25.48 -20.03 7.95
C GLY A 291 25.75 -19.55 9.39
N LYS A 292 25.28 -18.36 9.76
CA LYS A 292 25.23 -17.88 11.15
C LYS A 292 24.12 -18.60 11.94
N ILE A 293 23.03 -18.96 11.24
CA ILE A 293 21.87 -19.72 11.75
C ILE A 293 22.24 -21.21 11.90
N ALA A 294 23.04 -21.78 11.00
CA ALA A 294 23.46 -23.18 11.04
C ALA A 294 24.40 -23.55 12.21
N VAL A 295 24.83 -22.58 13.04
CA VAL A 295 25.68 -22.81 14.22
C VAL A 295 24.88 -23.28 15.44
N THR A 296 23.56 -23.12 15.45
CA THR A 296 22.69 -23.89 16.35
C THR A 296 22.29 -25.17 15.66
N SER A 297 23.21 -26.14 15.68
CA SER A 297 22.94 -27.51 15.27
C SER A 297 21.68 -28.03 15.99
N ILE A 298 20.71 -28.54 15.23
CA ILE A 298 19.64 -29.40 15.74
C ILE A 298 20.30 -30.56 16.51
N PRO A 299 20.03 -30.76 17.80
CA PRO A 299 20.42 -31.98 18.49
C PRO A 299 19.77 -33.18 17.81
N ARG A 300 20.54 -34.23 17.55
CA ARG A 300 20.08 -35.45 16.87
C ARG A 300 18.88 -36.06 17.62
N GLY A 301 17.79 -36.36 16.90
CA GLY A 301 16.58 -36.99 17.48
C GLY A 301 15.38 -36.05 17.68
N ALA A 302 15.39 -34.89 17.03
CA ALA A 302 14.37 -33.86 17.13
C ALA A 302 12.93 -34.38 17.02
N THR A 303 12.11 -34.08 18.03
CA THR A 303 10.69 -34.42 18.03
C THR A 303 9.93 -33.55 17.01
N ARG A 304 8.73 -33.96 16.61
CA ARG A 304 7.82 -33.17 15.73
C ARG A 304 7.60 -31.72 16.22
N GLU A 305 7.82 -31.48 17.50
CA GLU A 305 7.74 -30.17 18.15
C GLU A 305 8.94 -29.26 17.81
N GLU A 306 10.14 -29.82 17.66
CA GLU A 306 11.35 -29.09 17.27
C GLU A 306 11.29 -28.61 15.81
N ASP A 307 10.68 -29.39 14.91
CA ASP A 307 10.43 -28.99 13.52
C ASP A 307 9.46 -27.80 13.44
N ILE A 308 8.43 -27.78 14.30
CA ILE A 308 7.46 -26.68 14.35
C ILE A 308 8.09 -25.40 14.90
N GLN A 309 8.96 -25.50 15.91
CA GLN A 309 9.72 -24.36 16.41
C GLN A 309 10.62 -23.75 15.33
N TRP A 310 11.26 -24.59 14.51
CA TRP A 310 12.05 -24.12 13.38
C TRP A 310 11.18 -23.43 12.31
N MET A 311 10.05 -24.03 11.93
CA MET A 311 9.11 -23.42 10.98
C MET A 311 8.59 -22.07 11.48
N LEU A 312 8.29 -21.95 12.78
CA LEU A 312 7.90 -20.68 13.39
C LEU A 312 9.00 -19.63 13.25
N ALA A 313 10.26 -19.97 13.55
CA ALA A 313 11.38 -19.04 13.42
C ALA A 313 11.57 -18.56 11.97
N VAL A 314 11.39 -19.45 10.98
CA VAL A 314 11.46 -19.11 9.56
C VAL A 314 10.29 -18.19 9.18
N ALA A 315 9.06 -18.52 9.56
CA ALA A 315 7.87 -17.72 9.27
C ALA A 315 7.98 -16.30 9.85
N LEU A 316 8.46 -16.16 11.08
CA LEU A 316 8.70 -14.88 11.73
C LEU A 316 9.72 -14.05 10.96
N LYS A 317 10.79 -14.68 10.48
CA LYS A 317 11.81 -13.97 9.70
C LYS A 317 11.26 -13.48 8.36
N HIS A 318 10.47 -14.30 7.66
CA HIS A 318 9.80 -13.89 6.44
C HIS A 318 8.83 -12.73 6.69
N HIS A 319 8.07 -12.76 7.79
CA HIS A 319 7.18 -11.66 8.18
C HIS A 319 7.98 -10.37 8.41
N GLN A 320 9.07 -10.42 9.18
CA GLN A 320 9.94 -9.26 9.46
C GLN A 320 10.55 -8.63 8.19
N LEU A 321 10.78 -9.44 7.16
CA LEU A 321 11.31 -8.98 5.87
C LEU A 321 10.20 -8.49 4.91
N GLY A 322 8.92 -8.51 5.33
CA GLY A 322 7.79 -8.12 4.49
C GLY A 322 7.36 -9.19 3.48
N HIS A 323 7.89 -10.41 3.57
CA HIS A 323 7.54 -11.53 2.70
C HIS A 323 6.22 -12.18 3.19
N ILE A 324 5.13 -11.41 3.15
CA ILE A 324 3.85 -11.75 3.80
C ILE A 324 3.25 -13.07 3.30
N VAL A 325 3.29 -13.33 1.98
CA VAL A 325 2.78 -14.57 1.39
C VAL A 325 3.52 -15.79 1.96
N HIS A 326 4.85 -15.73 2.04
CA HIS A 326 5.68 -16.81 2.58
C HIS A 326 5.40 -17.07 4.05
N ALA A 327 5.33 -16.00 4.85
CA ALA A 327 5.01 -16.12 6.26
C ALA A 327 3.63 -16.76 6.45
N SER A 328 2.63 -16.30 5.68
CA SER A 328 1.26 -16.84 5.72
C SER A 328 1.20 -18.32 5.39
N THR A 329 1.91 -18.77 4.35
CA THR A 329 1.96 -20.19 3.97
C THR A 329 2.56 -21.04 5.10
N ILE A 330 3.66 -20.60 5.69
CA ILE A 330 4.34 -21.36 6.75
C ILE A 330 3.48 -21.40 8.03
N TYR A 331 2.85 -20.28 8.42
CA TYR A 331 1.90 -20.29 9.53
C TYR A 331 0.72 -21.23 9.25
N GLY A 332 0.19 -21.26 8.02
CA GLY A 332 -0.86 -22.19 7.62
C GLY A 332 -0.44 -23.67 7.78
N LEU A 333 0.80 -24.02 7.41
CA LEU A 333 1.34 -25.36 7.63
C LEU A 333 1.45 -25.70 9.13
N ILE A 334 1.94 -24.76 9.94
CA ILE A 334 2.03 -24.95 11.39
C ILE A 334 0.64 -25.14 12.00
N LEU A 335 -0.36 -24.37 11.56
CA LEU A 335 -1.74 -24.48 12.06
C LEU A 335 -2.46 -25.74 11.58
N TYR A 336 -2.09 -26.27 10.40
CA TYR A 336 -2.60 -27.56 9.94
C TYR A 336 -2.11 -28.70 10.85
N GLU A 337 -0.84 -28.67 11.24
CA GLU A 337 -0.21 -29.67 12.09
C GLU A 337 -0.54 -29.50 13.59
N GLN A 338 -0.59 -28.25 14.05
CA GLN A 338 -0.94 -27.83 15.41
C GLN A 338 -1.98 -26.70 15.36
N PRO A 339 -3.28 -27.03 15.29
CA PRO A 339 -4.35 -26.02 15.22
C PRO A 339 -4.39 -25.06 16.40
N GLN A 340 -3.81 -25.44 17.54
CA GLN A 340 -3.71 -24.64 18.76
C GLN A 340 -2.32 -24.01 18.95
N ASN A 341 -1.52 -23.85 17.90
CA ASN A 341 -0.25 -23.14 18.00
C ASN A 341 -0.51 -21.62 18.13
N ALA A 342 -0.42 -21.11 19.36
CA ALA A 342 -0.78 -19.73 19.67
C ALA A 342 0.04 -18.69 18.88
N VAL A 343 1.33 -18.95 18.64
CA VAL A 343 2.19 -18.04 17.87
C VAL A 343 1.77 -18.01 16.40
N ALA A 344 1.54 -19.17 15.77
CA ALA A 344 1.10 -19.20 14.37
C ALA A 344 -0.31 -18.60 14.19
N LEU A 345 -1.22 -18.79 15.15
CA LEU A 345 -2.54 -18.17 15.18
C LEU A 345 -2.40 -16.65 15.23
N GLN A 346 -1.58 -16.15 16.16
CA GLN A 346 -1.32 -14.73 16.33
C GLN A 346 -0.85 -14.08 15.03
N TYR A 347 0.23 -14.60 14.43
CA TYR A 347 0.82 -13.95 13.27
C TYR A 347 -0.01 -14.13 12.00
N SER A 348 -0.81 -15.20 11.90
CA SER A 348 -1.87 -15.30 10.87
C SER A 348 -2.94 -14.22 11.08
N GLY A 349 -3.29 -13.90 12.33
CA GLY A 349 -4.18 -12.80 12.66
C GLY A 349 -3.60 -11.42 12.32
N VAL A 350 -2.31 -11.19 12.58
CA VAL A 350 -1.61 -9.95 12.17
C VAL A 350 -1.62 -9.79 10.66
N ILE A 351 -1.38 -10.87 9.89
CA ILE A 351 -1.47 -10.84 8.43
C ILE A 351 -2.90 -10.52 7.99
N ALA A 352 -3.90 -11.16 8.59
CA ALA A 352 -5.31 -10.90 8.30
C ALA A 352 -5.70 -9.43 8.57
N TYR A 353 -5.13 -8.83 9.63
CA TYR A 353 -5.28 -7.40 9.95
C TYR A 353 -4.66 -6.51 8.86
N GLN A 354 -3.42 -6.80 8.46
CA GLN A 354 -2.71 -6.07 7.40
C GLN A 354 -3.43 -6.16 6.04
N SER A 355 -4.14 -7.26 5.79
CA SER A 355 -4.96 -7.47 4.59
C SER A 355 -6.38 -6.90 4.68
N GLY A 356 -6.76 -6.22 5.76
CA GLY A 356 -8.09 -5.62 5.95
C GLY A 356 -9.20 -6.60 6.37
N THR A 357 -8.89 -7.88 6.57
CA THR A 357 -9.85 -8.91 7.01
C THR A 357 -9.99 -8.92 8.54
N HIS A 358 -10.50 -7.83 9.11
CA HIS A 358 -10.48 -7.59 10.56
C HIS A 358 -11.23 -8.64 11.39
N GLU A 359 -12.37 -9.16 10.92
CA GLU A 359 -13.11 -10.23 11.62
C GLU A 359 -12.28 -11.52 11.77
N LYS A 360 -11.56 -11.89 10.71
CA LYS A 360 -10.64 -13.05 10.73
C LYS A 360 -9.48 -12.80 11.68
N ALA A 361 -8.94 -11.57 11.69
CA ALA A 361 -7.87 -11.18 12.59
C ALA A 361 -8.28 -11.29 14.06
N LEU A 362 -9.45 -10.76 14.44
CA LEU A 362 -10.00 -10.88 15.80
C LEU A 362 -10.06 -12.34 16.22
N LYS A 363 -10.73 -13.19 15.42
CA LYS A 363 -10.92 -14.60 15.76
C LYS A 363 -9.60 -15.34 15.99
N LEU A 364 -8.61 -15.12 15.13
CA LEU A 364 -7.31 -15.79 15.23
C LEU A 364 -6.50 -15.32 16.46
N ILE A 365 -6.48 -14.01 16.71
CA ILE A 365 -5.74 -13.43 17.84
C ILE A 365 -6.42 -13.80 19.17
N GLU A 366 -7.74 -13.78 19.24
CA GLU A 366 -8.48 -14.20 20.44
C GLU A 366 -8.25 -15.67 20.77
N GLN A 367 -8.20 -16.55 19.76
CA GLN A 367 -7.82 -17.94 19.95
C GLN A 367 -6.39 -18.08 20.48
N ALA A 368 -5.44 -17.30 19.93
CA ALA A 368 -4.07 -17.29 20.43
C ALA A 368 -3.99 -16.88 21.91
N ILE A 369 -4.76 -15.86 22.32
CA ILE A 369 -4.84 -15.39 23.72
C ILE A 369 -5.50 -16.42 24.63
N GLN A 370 -6.55 -17.10 24.18
CA GLN A 370 -7.18 -18.18 24.96
C GLN A 370 -6.20 -19.31 25.28
N ILE A 371 -5.30 -19.62 24.35
CA ILE A 371 -4.29 -20.66 24.50
C ILE A 371 -3.12 -20.15 25.37
N GLN A 372 -2.65 -18.93 25.12
CA GLN A 372 -1.51 -18.36 25.83
C GLN A 372 -1.76 -16.89 26.22
N PRO A 373 -2.44 -16.64 27.35
CA PRO A 373 -2.89 -15.30 27.72
C PRO A 373 -1.78 -14.38 28.25
N SER A 374 -0.60 -14.93 28.57
CA SER A 374 0.50 -14.20 29.21
C SER A 374 1.46 -13.51 28.23
N ILE A 375 1.23 -13.59 26.92
CA ILE A 375 2.08 -12.92 25.92
C ILE A 375 1.58 -11.50 25.67
N PRO A 376 2.36 -10.44 26.02
CA PRO A 376 1.95 -9.04 25.84
C PRO A 376 1.65 -8.68 24.38
N ASP A 377 2.44 -9.18 23.43
CA ASP A 377 2.28 -8.88 22.00
C ASP A 377 0.90 -9.27 21.45
N PHE A 378 0.29 -10.31 22.00
CA PHE A 378 -1.02 -10.76 21.53
C PHE A 378 -2.10 -9.74 21.87
N HIS A 379 -2.08 -9.23 23.10
CA HIS A 379 -2.98 -8.17 23.55
C HIS A 379 -2.72 -6.85 22.82
N ASN A 380 -1.45 -6.45 22.63
CA ASN A 380 -1.15 -5.24 21.85
C ASN A 380 -1.70 -5.33 20.41
N ASN A 381 -1.48 -6.45 19.74
CA ASN A 381 -2.00 -6.64 18.38
C ASN A 381 -3.53 -6.76 18.35
N LEU A 382 -4.17 -7.40 19.34
CA LEU A 382 -5.63 -7.38 19.45
C LEU A 382 -6.17 -5.95 19.59
N GLY A 383 -5.48 -5.12 20.39
CA GLY A 383 -5.77 -3.70 20.52
C GLY A 383 -5.70 -2.96 19.18
N LEU A 384 -4.71 -3.25 18.34
CA LEU A 384 -4.60 -2.67 16.99
C LEU A 384 -5.79 -3.05 16.09
N VAL A 385 -6.28 -4.28 16.19
CA VAL A 385 -7.47 -4.73 15.44
C VAL A 385 -8.72 -4.02 15.94
N TYR A 386 -8.94 -3.97 17.27
CA TYR A 386 -10.08 -3.24 17.86
C TYR A 386 -10.06 -1.76 17.51
N GLN A 387 -8.88 -1.14 17.47
CA GLN A 387 -8.71 0.24 17.05
C GLN A 387 -9.11 0.44 15.57
N ALA A 388 -8.72 -0.47 14.67
CA ALA A 388 -9.05 -0.35 13.26
C ALA A 388 -10.55 -0.51 12.95
N ILE A 389 -11.28 -1.27 13.76
CA ILE A 389 -12.75 -1.40 13.64
C ILE A 389 -13.52 -0.33 14.44
N GLY A 390 -12.83 0.57 15.14
CA GLY A 390 -13.44 1.66 15.92
C GLY A 390 -13.92 1.28 17.33
N ASP A 391 -13.63 0.07 17.83
CA ASP A 391 -13.94 -0.32 19.22
C ASP A 391 -12.83 0.17 20.17
N HIS A 392 -12.81 1.48 20.41
CA HIS A 392 -11.77 2.13 21.21
C HIS A 392 -11.72 1.63 22.65
N GLN A 393 -12.85 1.28 23.24
CA GLN A 393 -12.92 0.82 24.63
C GLN A 393 -12.17 -0.51 24.79
N ARG A 394 -12.43 -1.49 23.92
CA ARG A 394 -11.71 -2.77 23.94
C ARG A 394 -10.24 -2.61 23.56
N ALA A 395 -9.91 -1.68 22.66
CA ALA A 395 -8.52 -1.39 22.34
C ALA A 395 -7.74 -0.89 23.58
N ILE A 396 -8.31 0.03 24.37
CA ILE A 396 -7.72 0.51 25.63
C ILE A 396 -7.50 -0.65 26.61
N GLU A 397 -8.50 -1.52 26.80
CA GLU A 397 -8.40 -2.69 27.68
C GLU A 397 -7.26 -3.63 27.26
N CYS A 398 -7.14 -3.90 25.96
CA CYS A 398 -6.07 -4.72 25.39
C CYS A 398 -4.68 -4.11 25.62
N TYR A 399 -4.50 -2.81 25.36
CA TYR A 399 -3.21 -2.16 25.60
C TYR A 399 -2.84 -2.11 27.08
N ARG A 400 -3.82 -1.85 27.97
CA ARG A 400 -3.61 -1.92 29.42
C ARG A 400 -3.18 -3.31 29.86
N GLN A 401 -3.78 -4.36 29.28
CA GLN A 401 -3.39 -5.73 29.58
C GLN A 401 -1.98 -6.06 29.07
N ALA A 402 -1.59 -5.60 27.88
CA ALA A 402 -0.23 -5.73 27.37
C ALA A 402 0.79 -5.05 28.30
N ILE A 403 0.48 -3.86 28.82
CA ILE A 403 1.31 -3.12 29.79
C ILE A 403 1.37 -3.85 31.14
N ALA A 404 0.26 -4.41 31.61
CA ALA A 404 0.22 -5.17 32.86
C ALA A 404 1.10 -6.44 32.80
N LEU A 405 1.13 -7.10 31.64
CA LEU A 405 1.98 -8.27 31.39
C LEU A 405 3.45 -7.88 31.18
N ASN A 406 3.74 -6.71 30.61
CA ASN A 406 5.09 -6.18 30.46
C ASN A 406 5.11 -4.66 30.62
N ALA A 407 5.52 -4.22 31.81
CA ALA A 407 5.58 -2.80 32.17
C ALA A 407 6.59 -1.96 31.35
N ASN A 408 7.46 -2.61 30.58
CA ASN A 408 8.45 -1.99 29.69
C ASN A 408 8.06 -2.07 28.21
N TYR A 409 6.81 -2.42 27.88
CA TYR A 409 6.36 -2.55 26.49
C TYR A 409 6.06 -1.19 25.84
N VAL A 410 7.10 -0.57 25.28
CA VAL A 410 7.12 0.78 24.69
C VAL A 410 5.97 1.01 23.69
N GLU A 411 5.75 0.08 22.77
CA GLU A 411 4.76 0.20 21.70
C GLU A 411 3.33 0.25 22.26
N ALA A 412 3.03 -0.54 23.31
CA ALA A 412 1.72 -0.55 23.95
C ALA A 412 1.39 0.78 24.63
N TYR A 413 2.37 1.45 25.25
CA TYR A 413 2.19 2.81 25.79
C TYR A 413 1.86 3.83 24.69
N ASN A 414 2.59 3.79 23.58
CA ASN A 414 2.31 4.66 22.44
C ASN A 414 0.91 4.40 21.84
N ASN A 415 0.54 3.13 21.67
CA ASN A 415 -0.75 2.77 21.08
C ASN A 415 -1.93 3.12 21.99
N LEU A 416 -1.76 2.98 23.32
CA LEU A 416 -2.75 3.45 24.29
C LEU A 416 -2.93 4.96 24.21
N GLY A 417 -1.83 5.73 24.12
CA GLY A 417 -1.89 7.17 23.91
C GLY A 417 -2.69 7.56 22.65
N LEU A 418 -2.47 6.85 21.53
CA LEU A 418 -3.18 7.11 20.27
C LEU A 418 -4.70 6.90 20.40
N VAL A 419 -5.13 5.85 21.09
CA VAL A 419 -6.57 5.61 21.29
C VAL A 419 -7.18 6.61 22.27
N LEU A 420 -6.46 6.99 23.32
CA LEU A 420 -6.90 8.04 24.25
C LEU A 420 -7.06 9.39 23.55
N GLU A 421 -6.17 9.73 22.61
CA GLU A 421 -6.31 10.93 21.79
C GLU A 421 -7.57 10.85 20.91
N ALA A 422 -7.80 9.72 20.25
CA ALA A 422 -8.98 9.49 19.43
C ALA A 422 -10.30 9.55 20.23
N THR A 423 -10.27 9.22 21.52
CA THR A 423 -11.42 9.32 22.45
C THR A 423 -11.48 10.63 23.22
N GLY A 424 -10.68 11.64 22.85
CA GLY A 424 -10.78 12.99 23.41
C GLY A 424 -10.09 13.19 24.76
N LEU A 425 -9.11 12.33 25.10
CA LEU A 425 -8.34 12.36 26.35
C LEU A 425 -6.85 12.66 26.12
N PRO A 426 -6.46 13.77 25.48
CA PRO A 426 -5.06 14.06 25.13
C PRO A 426 -4.16 14.27 26.35
N ALA A 427 -4.70 14.76 27.47
CA ALA A 427 -3.94 14.94 28.71
C ALA A 427 -3.46 13.59 29.29
N GLU A 428 -4.32 12.58 29.26
CA GLU A 428 -3.93 11.22 29.63
C GLU A 428 -2.95 10.64 28.60
N ALA A 429 -3.21 10.86 27.29
CA ALA A 429 -2.33 10.38 26.22
C ALA A 429 -0.88 10.84 26.40
N VAL A 430 -0.64 12.11 26.74
CA VAL A 430 0.70 12.65 27.03
C VAL A 430 1.42 11.83 28.10
N THR A 431 0.73 11.45 29.18
CA THR A 431 1.33 10.65 30.26
C THR A 431 1.86 9.30 29.74
N TYR A 432 1.11 8.65 28.85
CA TYR A 432 1.52 7.38 28.25
C TYR A 432 2.64 7.56 27.21
N TYR A 433 2.59 8.61 26.40
CA TYR A 433 3.69 8.91 25.46
C TYR A 433 4.99 9.24 26.19
N GLU A 434 4.95 10.05 27.25
CA GLU A 434 6.11 10.35 28.09
C GLU A 434 6.69 9.09 28.73
N ARG A 435 5.83 8.14 29.12
CA ARG A 435 6.30 6.83 29.59
C ARG A 435 6.98 6.02 28.50
N ALA A 436 6.45 6.02 27.27
CA ALA A 436 7.09 5.37 26.12
C ALA A 436 8.46 6.00 25.81
N ILE A 437 8.55 7.33 25.84
CA ILE A 437 9.78 8.11 25.64
C ILE A 437 10.80 7.82 26.75
N ALA A 438 10.37 7.76 28.01
CA ALA A 438 11.26 7.44 29.13
C ALA A 438 11.87 6.03 29.02
N LEU A 439 11.11 5.06 28.47
CA LEU A 439 11.59 3.70 28.22
C LEU A 439 12.47 3.59 26.98
N ARG A 440 12.19 4.39 25.94
CA ARG A 440 12.95 4.44 24.68
C ARG A 440 13.09 5.90 24.21
N PRO A 441 14.14 6.62 24.64
CA PRO A 441 14.31 8.05 24.36
C PRO A 441 14.53 8.41 22.89
N ASP A 442 14.80 7.44 22.01
CA ASP A 442 14.95 7.63 20.57
C ASP A 442 13.69 7.26 19.78
N PHE A 443 12.56 6.97 20.46
CA PHE A 443 11.32 6.59 19.81
C PHE A 443 10.59 7.78 19.18
N ALA A 444 11.03 8.19 17.99
CA ALA A 444 10.55 9.39 17.30
C ALA A 444 9.02 9.45 17.12
N GLN A 445 8.35 8.32 16.92
CA GLN A 445 6.88 8.27 16.81
C GLN A 445 6.18 8.69 18.11
N ALA A 446 6.68 8.26 19.27
CA ALA A 446 6.09 8.65 20.56
C ALA A 446 6.31 10.14 20.86
N HIS A 447 7.50 10.67 20.53
CA HIS A 447 7.77 12.11 20.60
C HIS A 447 6.82 12.91 19.70
N TRP A 448 6.66 12.47 18.44
CA TRP A 448 5.73 13.08 17.51
C TRP A 448 4.29 13.09 18.01
N ASN A 449 3.78 11.94 18.46
CA ASN A 449 2.42 11.84 18.98
C ASN A 449 2.23 12.69 20.26
N CYS A 450 3.23 12.69 21.15
CA CYS A 450 3.27 13.57 22.31
C CYS A 450 3.18 15.05 21.89
N ALA A 451 3.93 15.44 20.86
CA ALA A 451 3.89 16.80 20.32
C ALA A 451 2.47 17.20 19.89
N LEU A 452 1.78 16.36 19.14
CA LEU A 452 0.42 16.65 18.67
C LEU A 452 -0.57 16.80 19.84
N SER A 453 -0.49 15.90 20.83
CA SER A 453 -1.29 15.97 22.06
C SER A 453 -0.98 17.22 22.91
N LEU A 454 0.28 17.65 23.00
CA LEU A 454 0.67 18.88 23.68
C LEU A 454 0.16 20.12 22.93
N LEU A 455 0.29 20.13 21.60
CA LEU A 455 -0.18 21.23 20.75
C LEU A 455 -1.69 21.39 20.83
N VAL A 456 -2.48 20.31 20.82
CA VAL A 456 -3.96 20.41 20.90
C VAL A 456 -4.42 20.93 22.27
N MET A 457 -3.67 20.66 23.33
CA MET A 457 -3.90 21.23 24.66
C MET A 457 -3.41 22.69 24.79
N GLY A 458 -2.76 23.24 23.77
CA GLY A 458 -2.20 24.60 23.80
C GLY A 458 -0.85 24.73 24.50
N ASP A 459 -0.21 23.63 24.90
CA ASP A 459 1.17 23.62 25.41
C ASP A 459 2.16 23.72 24.23
N PHE A 460 2.16 24.88 23.58
CA PHE A 460 2.97 25.13 22.39
C PHE A 460 4.48 25.03 22.66
N SER A 461 4.93 25.41 23.86
CA SER A 461 6.36 25.40 24.19
C SER A 461 6.91 23.97 24.17
N ARG A 462 6.29 23.04 24.89
CA ARG A 462 6.69 21.62 24.87
C ARG A 462 6.33 20.98 23.54
N GLY A 463 5.13 21.25 23.02
CA GLY A 463 4.65 20.70 21.76
C GLY A 463 5.61 20.93 20.60
N TRP A 464 6.07 22.17 20.38
CA TRP A 464 7.00 22.47 19.28
C TRP A 464 8.40 21.89 19.45
N ASN A 465 8.85 21.66 20.68
CA ASN A 465 10.13 20.97 20.92
C ASN A 465 10.03 19.50 20.54
N GLU A 466 8.94 18.84 20.94
CA GLU A 466 8.71 17.43 20.60
C GLU A 466 8.41 17.24 19.10
N TYR A 467 7.79 18.23 18.46
CA TYR A 467 7.45 18.20 17.02
C TYR A 467 8.68 18.08 16.11
N GLU A 468 9.87 18.45 16.58
CA GLU A 468 11.13 18.35 15.83
C GLU A 468 11.58 16.90 15.63
N TRP A 469 11.10 15.96 16.45
CA TRP A 469 11.41 14.53 16.28
C TRP A 469 10.90 13.95 14.97
N ARG A 470 9.94 14.62 14.31
CA ARG A 470 9.50 14.28 12.94
C ARG A 470 10.67 14.21 11.96
N LEU A 471 11.70 15.03 12.15
CA LEU A 471 12.87 15.09 11.27
C LEU A 471 13.79 13.87 11.42
N LYS A 472 13.63 13.08 12.48
CA LYS A 472 14.40 11.85 12.74
C LYS A 472 13.73 10.58 12.22
N ALA A 473 12.47 10.68 11.78
CA ALA A 473 11.68 9.57 11.27
C ALA A 473 11.39 9.80 9.78
N PRO A 474 11.97 9.00 8.85
CA PRO A 474 11.76 9.16 7.41
C PRO A 474 10.28 9.17 7.00
N GLU A 475 9.46 8.37 7.69
CA GLU A 475 8.02 8.28 7.49
C GLU A 475 7.25 9.56 7.89
N LEU A 476 7.83 10.41 8.74
CA LEU A 476 7.25 11.67 9.21
C LEU A 476 7.88 12.91 8.54
N ALA A 477 9.19 12.87 8.23
CA ALA A 477 9.94 13.96 7.63
C ALA A 477 9.59 14.22 6.15
N GLY A 478 8.92 13.27 5.49
CA GLY A 478 8.67 13.30 4.05
C GLY A 478 9.90 12.91 3.23
N GLU A 479 9.92 13.24 1.94
CA GLU A 479 11.04 12.92 1.04
C GLU A 479 12.33 13.56 1.58
N GLY A 480 13.25 12.73 2.09
CA GLY A 480 14.49 13.13 2.74
C GLY A 480 15.46 13.80 1.78
N LYS A 481 15.21 15.07 1.47
CA LYS A 481 16.16 15.93 0.76
C LYS A 481 17.38 16.16 1.64
N ARG A 482 18.55 15.84 1.11
CA ARG A 482 19.82 16.18 1.76
C ARG A 482 20.21 17.59 1.32
N PHE A 483 20.32 18.49 2.28
CA PHE A 483 20.83 19.84 2.08
C PHE A 483 22.33 19.86 2.42
N THR A 484 23.09 20.62 1.64
CA THR A 484 24.52 20.85 1.90
C THR A 484 24.75 22.00 2.87
N SER A 485 23.77 22.90 2.99
CA SER A 485 23.74 23.99 3.96
C SER A 485 23.34 23.47 5.35
N PRO A 486 23.78 24.13 6.43
CA PRO A 486 23.32 23.83 7.79
C PRO A 486 21.84 24.17 8.01
N LEU A 487 21.21 23.41 8.91
CA LEU A 487 19.88 23.71 9.44
C LEU A 487 19.91 25.00 10.27
N TRP A 488 19.02 25.94 9.98
CA TRP A 488 18.87 27.16 10.75
C TRP A 488 18.25 26.88 12.13
N ASN A 489 18.90 27.39 13.17
CA ASN A 489 18.54 27.21 14.57
C ASN A 489 18.46 28.52 15.35
N GLY A 490 18.35 29.66 14.66
CA GLY A 490 18.24 31.00 15.25
C GLY A 490 19.49 31.86 15.10
N GLU A 491 20.43 31.45 14.25
CA GLU A 491 21.60 32.25 13.88
C GLU A 491 21.20 33.57 13.21
N ASP A 492 22.10 34.55 13.26
CA ASP A 492 21.91 35.84 12.58
C ASP A 492 21.77 35.65 11.07
N LEU A 493 20.74 36.28 10.51
CA LEU A 493 20.40 36.21 9.09
C LEU A 493 20.81 37.46 8.31
N HIS A 494 21.44 38.47 8.93
CA HIS A 494 21.80 39.71 8.24
C HIS A 494 22.73 39.46 7.04
N GLY A 495 22.22 39.72 5.83
CA GLY A 495 22.96 39.50 4.58
C GLY A 495 23.13 38.02 4.19
N LYS A 496 22.43 37.11 4.89
CA LYS A 496 22.43 35.67 4.64
C LYS A 496 21.20 35.23 3.86
N THR A 497 21.35 34.14 3.10
CA THR A 497 20.25 33.52 2.37
C THR A 497 19.77 32.28 3.09
N ILE A 498 18.47 32.19 3.34
CA ILE A 498 17.84 31.02 3.96
C ILE A 498 16.81 30.40 3.01
N LEU A 499 16.90 29.08 2.83
CA LEU A 499 15.90 28.28 2.16
C LEU A 499 14.86 27.78 3.16
N VAL A 500 13.62 28.26 3.06
CA VAL A 500 12.49 27.70 3.81
C VAL A 500 11.80 26.68 2.92
N HIS A 501 11.68 25.43 3.36
CA HIS A 501 11.06 24.38 2.56
C HIS A 501 9.78 23.86 3.19
N ALA A 502 8.68 23.87 2.44
CA ALA A 502 7.42 23.30 2.90
C ALA A 502 7.45 21.78 2.75
N GLU A 503 7.65 21.01 3.81
CA GLU A 503 7.69 19.53 3.78
C GLU A 503 6.31 18.86 3.73
N GLN A 504 5.28 19.43 4.37
CA GLN A 504 3.98 18.77 4.60
C GLN A 504 2.88 19.16 3.58
N GLY A 505 1.63 19.23 4.03
CA GLY A 505 0.43 19.49 3.24
C GLY A 505 0.31 20.93 2.77
N PHE A 506 -0.69 21.19 1.91
CA PHE A 506 -0.98 22.53 1.43
C PHE A 506 -1.47 23.45 2.54
N GLY A 507 -2.30 22.94 3.46
CA GLY A 507 -2.78 23.69 4.62
C GLY A 507 -1.65 24.16 5.51
N ASP A 508 -0.66 23.30 5.77
CA ASP A 508 0.52 23.63 6.56
C ASP A 508 1.34 24.74 5.92
N ALA A 509 1.56 24.63 4.60
CA ALA A 509 2.27 25.66 3.85
C ALA A 509 1.55 27.02 3.92
N ILE A 510 0.23 27.02 3.69
CA ILE A 510 -0.62 28.22 3.73
C ILE A 510 -0.68 28.81 5.14
N GLN A 511 -0.72 27.99 6.18
CA GLN A 511 -0.75 28.49 7.54
C GLN A 511 0.60 29.08 7.95
N PHE A 512 1.70 28.35 7.74
CA PHE A 512 3.01 28.68 8.30
C PHE A 512 3.86 29.64 7.47
N ILE A 513 3.50 29.93 6.21
CA ILE A 513 4.16 31.00 5.45
C ILE A 513 4.07 32.37 6.14
N ARG A 514 3.12 32.54 7.08
CA ARG A 514 3.01 33.71 7.97
C ARG A 514 4.27 34.05 8.77
N TYR A 515 5.20 33.12 8.90
CA TYR A 515 6.48 33.34 9.58
C TYR A 515 7.53 34.01 8.70
N VAL A 516 7.32 34.11 7.39
CA VAL A 516 8.26 34.76 6.46
C VAL A 516 8.57 36.21 6.85
N PRO A 517 7.60 37.08 7.19
CA PRO A 517 7.88 38.44 7.65
C PRO A 517 8.82 38.50 8.88
N LEU A 518 8.76 37.51 9.78
CA LEU A 518 9.67 37.44 10.92
C LEU A 518 11.10 37.12 10.48
N LEU A 519 11.28 36.24 9.49
CA LEU A 519 12.61 35.96 8.93
C LEU A 519 13.20 37.19 8.22
N VAL A 520 12.36 37.93 7.49
CA VAL A 520 12.74 39.18 6.83
C VAL A 520 13.19 40.22 7.86
N SER A 521 12.51 40.30 9.02
CA SER A 521 12.91 41.19 10.12
C SER A 521 14.29 40.89 10.71
N LEU A 522 14.83 39.68 10.48
CA LEU A 522 16.18 39.29 10.87
C LEU A 522 17.23 39.61 9.80
N GLY A 523 16.85 40.30 8.70
CA GLY A 523 17.76 40.66 7.62
C GLY A 523 18.07 39.54 6.62
N GLY A 524 17.33 38.42 6.69
CA GLY A 524 17.51 37.26 5.82
C GLY A 524 16.90 37.47 4.43
N ARG A 525 17.62 37.00 3.41
CA ARG A 525 17.10 36.82 2.04
C ARG A 525 16.41 35.47 1.95
N ILE A 526 15.09 35.46 1.74
CA ILE A 526 14.27 34.25 1.86
C ILE A 526 14.03 33.61 0.49
N LEU A 527 14.52 32.38 0.33
CA LEU A 527 14.11 31.48 -0.74
C LEU A 527 13.02 30.56 -0.18
N PHE A 528 11.90 30.39 -0.88
CA PHE A 528 10.80 29.57 -0.36
C PHE A 528 10.45 28.45 -1.35
N GLU A 529 10.63 27.21 -0.91
CA GLU A 529 10.32 26.03 -1.70
C GLU A 529 8.89 25.54 -1.43
N CYS A 530 8.08 25.39 -2.49
CA CYS A 530 6.71 24.89 -2.39
C CYS A 530 6.30 23.93 -3.52
N LYS A 531 5.10 23.38 -3.39
CA LYS A 531 4.45 22.57 -4.44
C LYS A 531 3.90 23.47 -5.55
N PRO A 532 3.77 22.99 -6.81
CA PRO A 532 3.31 23.80 -7.94
C PRO A 532 2.00 24.55 -7.71
N ALA A 533 1.02 23.89 -7.09
CA ALA A 533 -0.30 24.47 -6.83
C ALA A 533 -0.28 25.73 -5.91
N LEU A 534 0.82 25.99 -5.20
CA LEU A 534 0.98 27.15 -4.32
C LEU A 534 1.84 28.27 -4.94
N LYS A 535 2.54 28.02 -6.06
CA LYS A 535 3.54 28.97 -6.60
C LYS A 535 2.95 30.34 -6.88
N ARG A 536 1.80 30.41 -7.57
CA ARG A 536 1.12 31.67 -7.86
C ARG A 536 0.61 32.36 -6.60
N LEU A 537 0.06 31.61 -5.64
CA LEU A 537 -0.45 32.17 -4.39
C LEU A 537 0.66 32.79 -3.54
N PHE A 538 1.83 32.14 -3.48
CA PHE A 538 2.94 32.60 -2.66
C PHE A 538 3.81 33.67 -3.33
N LYS A 539 3.67 33.88 -4.64
CA LYS A 539 4.37 34.95 -5.36
C LYS A 539 4.07 36.34 -4.80
N GLU A 540 2.86 36.54 -4.27
CA GLU A 540 2.39 37.81 -3.72
C GLU A 540 2.82 38.03 -2.25
N VAL A 541 3.52 37.07 -1.64
CA VAL A 541 3.95 37.17 -0.24
C VAL A 541 5.14 38.11 -0.13
N LYS A 542 4.92 39.27 0.50
CA LYS A 542 5.96 40.26 0.75
C LYS A 542 7.13 39.66 1.53
N GLY A 543 8.34 39.86 1.03
CA GLY A 543 9.58 39.44 1.67
C GLY A 543 10.09 38.06 1.26
N VAL A 544 9.31 37.28 0.50
CA VAL A 544 9.88 36.15 -0.24
C VAL A 544 10.68 36.71 -1.42
N HIS A 545 11.96 36.33 -1.52
CA HIS A 545 12.80 36.77 -2.62
C HIS A 545 12.56 35.93 -3.88
N GLU A 546 12.43 34.62 -3.73
CA GLU A 546 12.22 33.69 -4.83
C GLU A 546 11.38 32.49 -4.37
N ILE A 547 10.42 32.10 -5.21
CA ILE A 547 9.64 30.87 -5.03
C ILE A 547 10.24 29.77 -5.89
N ILE A 548 10.64 28.67 -5.26
CA ILE A 548 11.26 27.52 -5.90
C ILE A 548 10.27 26.36 -5.88
N LEU A 549 10.14 25.64 -7.00
CA LEU A 549 9.39 24.40 -7.03
C LEU A 549 10.25 23.24 -6.54
N ARG A 550 9.63 22.25 -5.90
CA ARG A 550 10.36 21.07 -5.41
C ARG A 550 11.19 20.33 -6.47
N SER A 551 10.82 20.44 -7.75
CA SER A 551 11.50 19.82 -8.90
C SER A 551 12.64 20.67 -9.49
N GLU A 552 12.74 21.94 -9.09
CA GLU A 552 13.74 22.88 -9.58
C GLU A 552 15.05 22.73 -8.78
N PRO A 553 16.21 23.00 -9.41
CA PRO A 553 17.48 23.03 -8.69
C PRO A 553 17.47 24.15 -7.64
N LEU A 554 18.02 23.87 -6.46
CA LEU A 554 18.08 24.84 -5.37
C LEU A 554 19.21 25.85 -5.62
N PRO A 555 18.94 27.17 -5.57
CA PRO A 555 19.98 28.19 -5.56
C PRO A 555 20.88 28.04 -4.34
N GLN A 556 22.09 28.61 -4.40
CA GLN A 556 22.98 28.65 -3.24
C GLN A 556 22.32 29.40 -2.07
N HIS A 557 22.42 28.83 -0.88
CA HIS A 557 21.87 29.38 0.35
C HIS A 557 22.79 29.05 1.53
N ASP A 558 22.86 29.95 2.51
CA ASP A 558 23.69 29.81 3.71
C ASP A 558 23.06 28.85 4.72
N PHE A 559 21.72 28.84 4.82
CA PHE A 559 20.97 27.98 5.75
C PHE A 559 19.72 27.40 5.09
N HIS A 560 19.22 26.29 5.62
CA HIS A 560 17.87 25.80 5.30
C HIS A 560 17.01 25.64 6.56
N CYS A 561 15.68 25.72 6.42
CA CYS A 561 14.75 25.51 7.52
C CYS A 561 13.48 24.80 7.03
N PRO A 562 13.11 23.67 7.65
CA PRO A 562 11.78 23.09 7.54
C PRO A 562 10.73 24.09 7.99
N LEU A 563 9.66 24.27 7.21
CA LEU A 563 8.67 25.34 7.46
C LEU A 563 8.03 25.22 8.85
N LEU A 564 7.72 23.99 9.29
CA LEU A 564 7.10 23.74 10.60
C LEU A 564 8.09 23.74 11.76
N SER A 565 9.38 23.98 11.51
CA SER A 565 10.35 24.24 12.58
C SER A 565 10.38 25.71 13.01
N LEU A 566 9.88 26.64 12.18
CA LEU A 566 9.86 28.08 12.48
C LEU A 566 9.17 28.42 13.82
N PRO A 567 8.02 27.83 14.19
CA PRO A 567 7.38 28.11 15.48
C PRO A 567 8.29 27.80 16.67
N SER A 568 9.00 26.67 16.65
CA SER A 568 9.97 26.31 17.69
C SER A 568 11.12 27.33 17.74
N ARG A 569 11.66 27.74 16.58
CA ARG A 569 12.79 28.69 16.53
C ARG A 569 12.41 30.06 17.07
N PHE A 570 11.26 30.59 16.68
CA PHE A 570 10.80 31.89 17.16
C PHE A 570 10.29 31.86 18.60
N GLY A 571 9.66 30.75 19.03
CA GLY A 571 9.24 30.56 20.41
C GLY A 571 10.42 30.62 21.40
N LYS A 572 11.58 30.07 21.05
CA LYS A 572 12.81 30.17 21.87
C LYS A 572 13.31 31.60 22.07
N THR A 573 12.95 32.50 21.14
CA THR A 573 13.34 33.93 21.21
C THR A 573 12.29 34.81 21.89
N GLY A 574 11.25 34.21 22.48
CA GLY A 574 10.15 34.94 23.14
C GLY A 574 9.24 35.70 22.18
N ARG A 575 9.30 35.43 20.86
CA ARG A 575 8.41 36.04 19.88
C ARG A 575 7.09 35.28 19.84
N GLU A 576 5.99 36.03 19.93
CA GLU A 576 4.65 35.48 19.84
C GLU A 576 4.36 34.90 18.45
N THR A 577 3.40 33.98 18.40
CA THR A 577 2.89 33.41 17.15
C THR A 577 2.24 34.52 16.32
N PRO A 578 2.64 34.74 15.04
CA PRO A 578 2.00 35.74 14.20
C PRO A 578 0.52 35.41 13.99
N ALA A 579 -0.37 36.22 14.57
CA ALA A 579 -1.82 36.08 14.43
C ALA A 579 -2.44 37.14 13.49
N VAL A 580 -1.62 38.02 12.93
CA VAL A 580 -2.10 39.09 12.02
C VAL A 580 -2.64 38.47 10.73
N VAL A 581 -3.89 38.78 10.42
CA VAL A 581 -4.58 38.44 9.17
C VAL A 581 -5.13 39.73 8.53
N PRO A 582 -5.22 39.82 7.18
CA PRO A 582 -4.72 38.85 6.21
C PRO A 582 -3.19 38.89 6.07
N TYR A 583 -2.60 37.75 5.71
CA TYR A 583 -1.18 37.65 5.32
C TYR A 583 -1.00 37.01 3.93
N LEU A 584 -2.10 36.65 3.28
CA LEU A 584 -2.16 36.31 1.85
C LEU A 584 -3.17 37.24 1.17
N PHE A 585 -2.87 37.65 -0.05
CA PHE A 585 -3.68 38.60 -0.81
C PHE A 585 -4.00 37.97 -2.17
N PRO A 586 -5.29 37.71 -2.48
CA PRO A 586 -5.71 37.23 -3.80
C PRO A 586 -5.35 38.23 -4.91
N ASP A 587 -5.03 37.73 -6.09
CA ASP A 587 -4.78 38.55 -7.29
C ASP A 587 -6.06 39.27 -7.73
N GLU A 588 -6.02 40.61 -7.82
CA GLU A 588 -7.19 41.44 -8.14
C GLU A 588 -7.79 41.14 -9.52
N GLY A 589 -6.95 40.75 -10.50
CA GLY A 589 -7.40 40.36 -11.83
C GLY A 589 -8.25 39.10 -11.76
N LEU A 590 -7.77 38.06 -11.07
CA LEU A 590 -8.51 36.81 -10.86
C LEU A 590 -9.79 37.03 -10.05
N VAL A 591 -9.75 37.92 -9.05
CA VAL A 591 -10.94 38.28 -8.26
C VAL A 591 -12.01 38.86 -9.18
N ASN A 592 -11.65 39.82 -10.04
CA ASN A 592 -12.56 40.42 -11.01
C ASN A 592 -13.06 39.41 -12.06
N ASP A 593 -12.23 38.46 -12.47
CA ASP A 593 -12.64 37.41 -13.40
C ASP A 593 -13.66 36.46 -12.78
N TRP A 594 -13.48 36.05 -11.53
CA TRP A 594 -14.48 35.27 -10.79
C TRP A 594 -15.76 36.06 -10.52
N TRP A 595 -15.66 37.34 -10.18
CA TRP A 595 -16.81 38.21 -9.98
C TRP A 595 -17.75 38.21 -11.21
N LYS A 596 -17.21 38.28 -12.42
CA LYS A 596 -17.99 38.25 -13.68
C LYS A 596 -18.64 36.89 -13.97
N ARG A 597 -18.10 35.80 -13.41
CA ARG A 597 -18.54 34.42 -13.68
C ARG A 597 -19.62 33.96 -12.71
N ILE A 598 -19.61 34.49 -11.49
CA ILE A 598 -20.66 34.22 -10.51
C ILE A 598 -21.91 34.97 -10.98
N PRO A 599 -23.05 34.29 -11.20
CA PRO A 599 -24.30 34.94 -11.57
C PRO A 599 -24.73 35.96 -10.50
N ASP A 600 -25.48 36.98 -10.92
CA ASP A 600 -26.10 37.89 -9.97
C ASP A 600 -27.16 37.14 -9.15
N THR A 601 -26.90 37.01 -7.85
CA THR A 601 -27.79 36.34 -6.89
C THR A 601 -28.55 37.34 -6.02
N GLY A 602 -28.58 38.62 -6.40
CA GLY A 602 -29.16 39.69 -5.60
C GLY A 602 -28.51 39.79 -4.22
N ALA A 603 -29.34 39.95 -3.18
CA ALA A 603 -28.90 40.07 -1.80
C ALA A 603 -28.64 38.72 -1.11
N ALA A 604 -28.72 37.59 -1.82
CA ALA A 604 -28.50 36.27 -1.23
C ALA A 604 -27.04 36.11 -0.75
N LEU A 605 -26.88 35.48 0.42
CA LEU A 605 -25.58 35.16 1.01
C LEU A 605 -24.86 34.10 0.17
N LYS A 606 -23.69 34.44 -0.36
CA LYS A 606 -22.86 33.51 -1.17
C LYS A 606 -21.96 32.67 -0.28
N VAL A 607 -22.24 31.38 -0.20
CA VAL A 607 -21.55 30.43 0.68
C VAL A 607 -20.72 29.44 -0.12
N GLY A 608 -19.40 29.44 0.05
CA GLY A 608 -18.51 28.43 -0.51
C GLY A 608 -18.51 27.15 0.31
N LEU A 609 -18.62 25.99 -0.32
CA LEU A 609 -18.75 24.70 0.38
C LEU A 609 -17.63 23.71 0.00
N MET A 610 -16.93 23.17 0.99
CA MET A 610 -15.85 22.17 0.83
C MET A 610 -15.98 21.08 1.91
N TRP A 611 -16.42 19.87 1.54
CA TRP A 611 -16.87 18.86 2.51
C TRP A 611 -15.92 17.68 2.69
N ALA A 612 -14.94 17.51 1.80
CA ALA A 612 -13.99 16.41 1.88
C ALA A 612 -12.56 16.87 1.60
N GLY A 613 -11.61 16.29 2.31
CA GLY A 613 -10.20 16.52 2.05
C GLY A 613 -9.65 15.63 0.93
N SER A 614 -8.33 15.42 0.96
CA SER A 614 -7.65 14.57 -0.03
C SER A 614 -7.71 13.10 0.42
N PRO A 615 -8.11 12.16 -0.45
CA PRO A 615 -8.10 10.72 -0.12
C PRO A 615 -6.71 10.19 0.28
N GLY A 616 -5.63 10.87 -0.12
CA GLY A 616 -4.27 10.50 0.27
C GLY A 616 -3.92 10.87 1.72
N ASN A 617 -4.79 11.59 2.44
CA ASN A 617 -4.62 11.87 3.86
C ASN A 617 -5.15 10.69 4.68
N LYS A 618 -4.30 10.11 5.55
CA LYS A 618 -4.65 8.96 6.40
C LYS A 618 -5.83 9.23 7.34
N ASN A 619 -6.07 10.49 7.72
CA ASN A 619 -7.16 10.90 8.61
C ASN A 619 -8.39 11.44 7.85
N ASP A 620 -8.46 11.28 6.52
CA ASP A 620 -9.53 11.93 5.74
C ASP A 620 -10.92 11.38 6.06
N LEU A 621 -11.04 10.06 6.27
CA LEU A 621 -12.31 9.41 6.62
C LEU A 621 -12.94 9.96 7.91
N ASN A 622 -12.11 10.35 8.87
CA ASN A 622 -12.59 10.88 10.15
C ASN A 622 -13.05 12.34 10.03
N ARG A 623 -12.42 13.14 9.15
CA ARG A 623 -12.65 14.59 9.08
C ARG A 623 -13.56 15.03 7.92
N SER A 624 -13.79 14.17 6.94
CA SER A 624 -14.64 14.45 5.78
C SER A 624 -16.11 14.12 6.07
N VAL A 625 -17.02 14.87 5.45
CA VAL A 625 -18.48 14.69 5.53
C VAL A 625 -19.00 14.30 4.15
N SER A 626 -19.98 13.41 4.04
CA SER A 626 -20.58 13.14 2.73
C SER A 626 -21.43 14.33 2.29
N LEU A 627 -21.46 14.62 0.98
CA LEU A 627 -22.27 15.72 0.48
C LEU A 627 -23.77 15.55 0.81
N SER A 628 -24.27 14.31 0.82
CA SER A 628 -25.65 14.01 1.21
C SER A 628 -26.00 14.42 2.63
N GLN A 629 -25.06 14.34 3.57
CA GLN A 629 -25.27 14.79 4.95
C GLN A 629 -25.38 16.32 5.06
N LEU A 630 -24.87 17.05 4.06
CA LEU A 630 -24.94 18.52 3.99
C LEU A 630 -26.17 19.02 3.25
N ASP A 631 -27.03 18.13 2.74
CA ASP A 631 -28.23 18.51 1.99
C ASP A 631 -29.15 19.43 2.81
N LEU A 632 -29.21 19.25 4.13
CA LEU A 632 -29.98 20.08 5.05
C LEU A 632 -29.61 21.58 4.99
N LEU A 633 -28.38 21.93 4.57
CA LEU A 633 -27.99 23.34 4.41
C LEU A 633 -28.75 24.03 3.28
N GLY A 634 -29.22 23.27 2.29
CA GLY A 634 -30.02 23.79 1.18
C GLY A 634 -31.41 24.28 1.59
N THR A 635 -31.87 24.01 2.82
CA THR A 635 -33.16 24.50 3.32
C THR A 635 -33.10 25.95 3.82
N VAL A 636 -31.92 26.56 3.87
CA VAL A 636 -31.75 27.95 4.33
C VAL A 636 -32.14 28.89 3.19
N GLU A 637 -33.24 29.63 3.36
CA GLU A 637 -33.66 30.66 2.41
C GLU A 637 -32.65 31.80 2.33
N ASN A 638 -32.56 32.47 1.17
CA ASN A 638 -31.63 33.57 0.91
C ASN A 638 -30.13 33.23 1.05
N ALA A 639 -29.76 31.95 1.00
CA ALA A 639 -28.38 31.48 0.84
C ALA A 639 -28.21 30.78 -0.51
N VAL A 640 -27.08 31.00 -1.16
CA VAL A 640 -26.70 30.34 -2.42
C VAL A 640 -25.32 29.71 -2.27
N PHE A 641 -25.14 28.51 -2.81
CA PHE A 641 -23.95 27.72 -2.56
C PHE A 641 -23.02 27.65 -3.77
N VAL A 642 -21.72 27.79 -3.53
CA VAL A 642 -20.66 27.66 -4.52
C VAL A 642 -19.82 26.44 -4.17
N ASN A 643 -19.68 25.51 -5.11
CA ASN A 643 -18.84 24.33 -4.92
C ASN A 643 -17.35 24.72 -4.89
N LEU A 644 -16.66 24.46 -3.78
CA LEU A 644 -15.20 24.62 -3.66
C LEU A 644 -14.47 23.26 -3.67
N GLN A 645 -15.20 22.14 -3.70
CA GLN A 645 -14.67 20.79 -3.71
C GLN A 645 -13.89 20.49 -4.99
N LYS A 646 -12.72 19.89 -4.80
CA LYS A 646 -11.84 19.40 -5.88
C LYS A 646 -11.56 17.91 -5.74
N GLY A 647 -11.16 17.28 -6.84
CA GLY A 647 -10.69 15.90 -6.89
C GLY A 647 -11.83 14.90 -6.84
N SER A 648 -11.61 13.72 -6.24
CA SER A 648 -12.59 12.62 -6.23
C SER A 648 -13.93 12.99 -5.57
N GLY A 649 -13.95 13.94 -4.64
CA GLY A 649 -15.17 14.45 -4.02
C GLY A 649 -16.04 15.31 -4.95
N GLU A 650 -15.48 15.88 -6.01
CA GLU A 650 -16.18 16.78 -6.94
C GLU A 650 -17.32 16.06 -7.69
N ALA A 651 -17.14 14.76 -7.97
CA ALA A 651 -18.18 13.94 -8.61
C ALA A 651 -19.47 13.87 -7.77
N GLN A 652 -19.38 14.02 -6.43
CA GLN A 652 -20.55 14.03 -5.56
C GLN A 652 -21.44 15.25 -5.82
N ALA A 653 -20.87 16.41 -6.18
CA ALA A 653 -21.66 17.62 -6.50
C ALA A 653 -22.53 17.50 -7.75
N LYS A 654 -22.29 16.49 -8.59
CA LYS A 654 -23.11 16.20 -9.77
C LYS A 654 -24.31 15.30 -9.45
N GLN A 655 -24.35 14.72 -8.26
CA GLN A 655 -25.46 13.86 -7.84
C GLN A 655 -26.64 14.72 -7.40
N PRO A 656 -27.89 14.36 -7.78
CA PRO A 656 -29.06 15.12 -7.35
C PRO A 656 -29.25 15.00 -5.84
N LEU A 657 -29.48 16.14 -5.19
CA LEU A 657 -29.84 16.26 -3.78
C LEU A 657 -31.25 16.87 -3.66
N ALA A 658 -31.89 16.73 -2.50
CA ALA A 658 -33.27 17.19 -2.33
C ALA A 658 -33.37 18.70 -2.15
N ASN A 659 -32.40 19.33 -1.48
CA ASN A 659 -32.45 20.74 -1.10
C ASN A 659 -31.22 21.53 -1.56
N LEU A 660 -30.01 20.98 -1.39
CA LEU A 660 -28.77 21.69 -1.67
C LEU A 660 -28.50 21.77 -3.18
N GLN A 661 -28.37 22.99 -3.68
CA GLN A 661 -28.05 23.26 -5.09
C GLN A 661 -26.84 24.19 -5.19
N PHE A 662 -25.94 23.87 -6.12
CA PHE A 662 -24.77 24.70 -6.40
C PHE A 662 -25.01 25.64 -7.57
N ILE A 663 -24.46 26.84 -7.47
CA ILE A 663 -24.26 27.74 -8.61
C ILE A 663 -23.39 27.01 -9.64
N GLY A 664 -23.90 26.87 -10.86
CA GLY A 664 -23.22 26.20 -11.96
C GLY A 664 -22.04 27.01 -12.49
N LEU A 665 -20.86 26.83 -11.89
CA LEU A 665 -19.60 27.29 -12.46
C LEU A 665 -19.14 26.26 -13.52
N THR A 666 -18.93 26.71 -14.76
CA THR A 666 -18.60 25.85 -15.90
C THR A 666 -17.11 25.52 -16.02
N GLU A 667 -16.24 26.18 -15.27
CA GLU A 667 -14.79 26.07 -15.37
C GLU A 667 -14.16 25.46 -14.11
N ASP A 668 -13.06 24.72 -14.31
CA ASP A 668 -12.20 24.25 -13.21
C ASP A 668 -11.64 25.46 -12.43
N ILE A 669 -11.76 25.41 -11.11
CA ILE A 669 -11.27 26.45 -10.20
C ILE A 669 -9.74 26.58 -10.32
N GLY A 670 -8.99 25.54 -10.70
CA GLY A 670 -7.55 25.63 -10.98
C GLY A 670 -6.65 25.49 -9.73
N ASP A 671 -5.68 26.39 -9.53
CA ASP A 671 -4.74 26.33 -8.40
C ASP A 671 -5.23 27.08 -7.15
N PHE A 672 -4.38 27.18 -6.10
CA PHE A 672 -4.78 27.87 -4.87
C PHE A 672 -4.85 29.40 -5.01
N ALA A 673 -4.19 30.01 -6.01
CA ALA A 673 -4.34 31.44 -6.27
C ALA A 673 -5.74 31.74 -6.81
N SER A 674 -6.21 30.92 -7.75
CA SER A 674 -7.57 31.01 -8.28
C SER A 674 -8.62 30.63 -7.23
N THR A 675 -8.39 29.62 -6.39
CA THR A 675 -9.28 29.33 -5.25
C THR A 675 -9.37 30.50 -4.27
N ALA A 676 -8.25 31.19 -3.96
CA ALA A 676 -8.26 32.36 -3.09
C ALA A 676 -9.08 33.52 -3.70
N ALA A 677 -8.94 33.73 -5.02
CA ALA A 677 -9.69 34.74 -5.75
C ALA A 677 -11.19 34.44 -5.83
N LEU A 678 -11.57 33.16 -6.00
CA LEU A 678 -12.97 32.74 -5.92
C LEU A 678 -13.52 32.99 -4.51
N ILE A 679 -12.82 32.56 -3.46
CA ILE A 679 -13.23 32.78 -2.06
C ILE A 679 -13.40 34.27 -1.76
N ALA A 680 -12.55 35.14 -2.31
CA ALA A 680 -12.66 36.59 -2.11
C ALA A 680 -14.02 37.16 -2.52
N ASN A 681 -14.68 36.55 -3.52
CA ASN A 681 -16.01 36.93 -4.01
C ASN A 681 -17.19 36.32 -3.22
N LEU A 682 -16.92 35.49 -2.21
CA LEU A 682 -17.93 34.86 -1.37
C LEU A 682 -18.11 35.63 -0.06
N ASP A 683 -19.24 35.47 0.60
CA ASP A 683 -19.51 36.09 1.90
C ASP A 683 -19.02 35.22 3.06
N LEU A 684 -19.14 33.89 2.90
CA LEU A 684 -18.78 32.89 3.89
C LEU A 684 -18.19 31.65 3.20
N VAL A 685 -17.26 30.97 3.88
CA VAL A 685 -16.82 29.61 3.52
C VAL A 685 -17.25 28.63 4.61
N ILE A 686 -17.93 27.55 4.25
CA ILE A 686 -18.19 26.42 5.14
C ILE A 686 -17.36 25.25 4.65
N CYS A 687 -16.48 24.74 5.50
CA CYS A 687 -15.58 23.66 5.11
C CYS A 687 -15.26 22.70 6.25
N VAL A 688 -14.84 21.48 5.92
CA VAL A 688 -14.14 20.62 6.88
C VAL A 688 -12.68 21.04 7.02
N ASP A 689 -11.97 20.47 8.00
CA ASP A 689 -10.53 20.68 8.22
C ASP A 689 -9.70 20.41 6.94
N THR A 690 -9.43 21.44 6.14
CA THR A 690 -8.77 21.34 4.83
C THR A 690 -7.87 22.56 4.58
N SER A 691 -7.08 22.50 3.51
CA SER A 691 -6.34 23.67 3.04
C SER A 691 -7.22 24.88 2.72
N VAL A 692 -8.51 24.68 2.40
CA VAL A 692 -9.47 25.76 2.16
C VAL A 692 -9.77 26.54 3.45
N ALA A 693 -9.88 25.86 4.59
CA ALA A 693 -10.05 26.51 5.89
C ALA A 693 -8.88 27.48 6.18
N HIS A 694 -7.65 26.99 5.98
CA HIS A 694 -6.44 27.80 6.15
C HIS A 694 -6.34 28.94 5.13
N LEU A 695 -6.77 28.71 3.89
CA LEU A 695 -6.75 29.73 2.84
C LEU A 695 -7.73 30.86 3.13
N ALA A 696 -8.98 30.52 3.47
CA ALA A 696 -10.00 31.50 3.84
C ALA A 696 -9.56 32.34 5.04
N GLY A 697 -9.04 31.69 6.09
CA GLY A 697 -8.49 32.38 7.26
C GLY A 697 -7.27 33.25 6.94
N ALA A 698 -6.38 32.80 6.05
CA ALA A 698 -5.17 33.54 5.67
C ALA A 698 -5.46 34.84 4.89
N ILE A 699 -6.54 34.85 4.11
CA ILE A 699 -7.02 36.04 3.38
C ILE A 699 -8.06 36.85 4.17
N GLY A 700 -8.36 36.45 5.41
CA GLY A 700 -9.30 37.16 6.30
C GLY A 700 -10.78 36.99 5.95
N LYS A 701 -11.15 35.97 5.18
CA LYS A 701 -12.55 35.67 4.86
C LYS A 701 -13.23 35.00 6.06
N PRO A 702 -14.49 35.33 6.40
CA PRO A 702 -15.27 34.56 7.36
C PRO A 702 -15.37 33.10 6.92
N ALA A 703 -15.10 32.18 7.83
CA ALA A 703 -15.24 30.76 7.54
C ALA A 703 -15.71 29.94 8.74
N TRP A 704 -16.56 28.96 8.49
CA TRP A 704 -17.01 27.99 9.48
C TRP A 704 -16.37 26.64 9.20
N VAL A 705 -15.68 26.09 10.20
CA VAL A 705 -14.96 24.82 10.06
C VAL A 705 -15.68 23.71 10.82
N LEU A 706 -16.10 22.69 10.09
CA LEU A 706 -16.71 21.48 10.63
C LEU A 706 -15.59 20.52 11.06
N LEU A 707 -15.59 20.14 12.34
CA LEU A 707 -14.52 19.38 12.96
C LEU A 707 -15.03 18.05 13.51
N PRO A 708 -14.26 16.95 13.34
CA PRO A 708 -14.56 15.70 14.01
C PRO A 708 -14.38 15.84 15.53
N PHE A 709 -14.80 14.81 16.26
CA PHE A 709 -14.74 14.80 17.72
C PHE A 709 -13.31 15.07 18.23
N ALA A 710 -12.37 14.20 17.85
CA ALA A 710 -10.94 14.43 18.00
C ALA A 710 -10.39 15.10 16.72
N ALA A 711 -10.23 16.43 16.75
CA ALA A 711 -9.74 17.20 15.61
C ALA A 711 -8.25 17.51 15.70
N ASP A 712 -7.69 17.94 14.56
CA ASP A 712 -6.30 18.38 14.46
C ASP A 712 -5.96 19.46 15.48
N TRP A 713 -4.73 19.42 15.97
CA TRP A 713 -4.23 20.26 17.06
C TRP A 713 -4.35 21.76 16.80
N ARG A 714 -4.42 22.20 15.54
CA ARG A 714 -4.61 23.62 15.18
C ARG A 714 -5.90 24.20 15.73
N TRP A 715 -6.89 23.34 15.93
CA TRP A 715 -8.23 23.73 16.37
C TRP A 715 -8.42 23.63 17.89
N LEU A 716 -7.40 23.17 18.63
CA LEU A 716 -7.38 23.01 20.08
C LEU A 716 -8.59 22.22 20.63
N LEU A 717 -8.81 22.28 21.94
CA LEU A 717 -9.92 21.63 22.65
C LEU A 717 -10.99 22.63 23.08
N GLU A 718 -12.26 22.23 22.99
CA GLU A 718 -13.41 22.88 23.65
C GLU A 718 -13.61 24.38 23.36
N ARG A 719 -13.43 24.77 22.08
CA ARG A 719 -13.70 26.14 21.60
C ARG A 719 -14.43 26.19 20.28
N GLU A 720 -15.13 27.31 20.06
CA GLU A 720 -15.77 27.69 18.81
C GLU A 720 -15.00 28.76 18.02
N ASP A 721 -13.86 29.24 18.52
CA ASP A 721 -12.98 30.23 17.87
C ASP A 721 -11.64 29.63 17.46
N SER A 722 -10.90 30.30 16.56
CA SER A 722 -9.55 29.89 16.16
C SER A 722 -8.48 30.85 16.69
N PRO A 723 -7.45 30.38 17.39
CA PRO A 723 -6.32 31.23 17.81
C PRO A 723 -5.47 31.69 16.62
N TRP A 724 -5.60 31.04 15.46
CA TRP A 724 -4.83 31.32 14.26
C TRP A 724 -5.52 32.29 13.30
N TYR A 725 -6.85 32.32 13.34
CA TYR A 725 -7.71 32.99 12.38
C TYR A 725 -8.94 33.59 13.06
N PRO A 726 -8.90 34.89 13.42
CA PRO A 726 -10.02 35.56 14.08
C PRO A 726 -11.35 35.55 13.29
N SER A 727 -11.31 35.34 11.97
CA SER A 727 -12.50 35.26 11.11
C SER A 727 -13.17 33.89 11.11
N LEU A 728 -12.61 32.90 11.83
CA LEU A 728 -13.12 31.53 11.81
C LEU A 728 -14.01 31.22 13.02
N ARG A 729 -15.08 30.47 12.75
CA ARG A 729 -15.91 29.81 13.76
C ARG A 729 -15.81 28.29 13.61
N LEU A 730 -15.75 27.55 14.71
CA LEU A 730 -15.56 26.10 14.72
C LEU A 730 -16.85 25.39 15.16
N PHE A 731 -17.22 24.34 14.43
CA PHE A 731 -18.35 23.47 14.74
C PHE A 731 -17.85 22.04 14.91
N ARG A 732 -17.67 21.62 16.17
CA ARG A 732 -17.10 20.32 16.53
C ARG A 732 -18.17 19.31 16.85
N GLN A 733 -17.98 18.06 16.42
CA GLN A 733 -18.78 16.94 16.87
C GLN A 733 -18.75 16.82 18.40
N ARG A 734 -19.93 16.63 19.00
CA ARG A 734 -20.06 16.30 20.44
C ARG A 734 -19.93 14.80 20.71
N LYS A 735 -20.12 13.99 19.68
CA LYS A 735 -20.01 12.53 19.69
C LYS A 735 -19.32 12.07 18.41
N ILE A 736 -18.43 11.09 18.52
CA ILE A 736 -17.71 10.50 17.39
C ILE A 736 -18.71 10.08 16.29
N GLY A 737 -18.49 10.59 15.08
CA GLY A 737 -19.27 10.24 13.89
C GLY A 737 -20.61 10.96 13.74
N ASP A 738 -21.03 11.77 14.71
CA ASP A 738 -22.30 12.50 14.67
C ASP A 738 -22.19 13.80 13.87
N TRP A 739 -22.05 13.66 12.55
CA TRP A 739 -22.04 14.79 11.63
C TRP A 739 -23.41 15.47 11.47
N GLU A 740 -24.50 14.73 11.66
CA GLU A 740 -25.86 15.26 11.54
C GLU A 740 -26.12 16.38 12.57
N GLU A 741 -25.69 16.19 13.81
CA GLU A 741 -25.77 17.22 14.86
C GLU A 741 -24.99 18.49 14.50
N VAL A 742 -23.78 18.31 13.93
CA VAL A 742 -22.92 19.41 13.50
C VAL A 742 -23.61 20.20 12.38
N VAL A 743 -24.12 19.52 11.36
CA VAL A 743 -24.80 20.14 10.22
C VAL A 743 -26.07 20.87 10.66
N ALA A 744 -26.85 20.31 11.59
CA ALA A 744 -28.03 20.98 12.14
C ALA A 744 -27.67 22.32 12.81
N ARG A 745 -26.61 22.36 13.63
CA ARG A 745 -26.14 23.61 14.24
C ARG A 745 -25.60 24.61 13.23
N VAL A 746 -24.94 24.14 12.18
CA VAL A 746 -24.48 24.98 11.07
C VAL A 746 -25.66 25.59 10.32
N ARG A 747 -26.71 24.81 10.03
CA ARG A 747 -27.95 25.31 9.44
C ARG A 747 -28.57 26.42 10.31
N ASP A 748 -28.71 26.19 11.61
CA ASP A 748 -29.32 27.18 12.51
C ASP A 748 -28.52 28.48 12.59
N ALA A 749 -27.19 28.36 12.61
CA ALA A 749 -26.30 29.51 12.52
C ALA A 749 -26.46 30.25 11.18
N LEU A 750 -26.58 29.53 10.07
CA LEU A 750 -26.83 30.12 8.75
C LEU A 750 -28.17 30.85 8.71
N CYS A 751 -29.25 30.23 9.18
CA CYS A 751 -30.57 30.88 9.29
C CYS A 751 -30.51 32.18 10.09
N THR A 752 -29.73 32.21 11.17
CA THR A 752 -29.54 33.41 12.00
C THR A 752 -28.72 34.49 11.28
N MET A 753 -27.80 34.10 10.38
CA MET A 753 -26.95 35.04 9.65
C MET A 753 -27.67 35.70 8.46
N VAL A 754 -28.65 35.01 7.87
CA VAL A 754 -29.46 35.52 6.74
C VAL A 754 -30.75 36.23 7.17
N ALA A 755 -31.17 36.07 8.42
CA ALA A 755 -32.29 36.78 9.04
C ALA A 755 -31.88 38.21 9.43
#